data_AF-A0A6P0XMC9-F1
#
_entry.id   AF-A0A6P0XMC9-F1
#
_cell.length_a   1.000
_cell.length_b   1.000
_cell.length_c   1.000
_cell.angle_alpha   90.00
_cell.angle_beta   90.00
_cell.angle_gamma   90.00
#
_symmetry.space_group_name_H-M   'P 1'
#
loop_
_entity.id
_entity.type
_entity.pdbx_description
1 polymer ?
#
loop_
_entity_poly.entity_id
_entity_poly.type
_entity_poly.pdbx_seq_one_letter_code
_entity_poly.pdbx_strand_id
1 'polypeptide(L)'
;SEQRPRKSQLTLQLKQLSIDSGWDLRSLKEVYLSTIEDFDADAELPDDEKEFSEILSANVKLKCHAMLPQELHPVLTFADNLGVPYEPTLVALEAAAASLIDPDTKIIGRECSNYDQNATIFSAIVGEPASRKSPLIQAIARKPLSKMQEKATELYNQQKADYEKDLADWEAADKATRGDKPEEPKLRVFSTGDYTPEGMRELAQHNPKILRCFDELAKEQKSQGQYKGGKGGDAQLLLESYDGLMDTVIRRGKIYPGGVVNQCLLGGIQPEVLSEIISSSDPTGLFARYNIATLPNIPHYWNDENEQGIDITPLLASTYEAIDALPGMSFRLSKDAYQLFKSCHNHCESQKQKADQSAMIYQYGKMPGKILRWAMLYHVLWAVCQGKNPSEIVEKKFIQIAKERALYQISQVRGLLSIMDDSGPSKMFQLYQYALRKGEPITPRDAVYKTKKAKDRGEAIDFFRRLEEMGWGRTITTPRTIKFEAFEKRRVSDPSTTVPDITNVSESGESLSKAVTVVTSEVETQVNTATSNRTQTPVLDKDTDQAVTTVTDTSHRLAKIVDDLKNCDKVRFMKLCGQSGKEELQEACQILESSNYEEDKKQFQKIKFWAYERQLGGELKVGHLIKLKGGDDSSFNTWEIKSVESERLWVERTGRRVEPETRRVKFSDVEKIYTKS
;
A
#
# COMPACT_ATOMS: atom_id res chain seq x y z
N SER A 1 22.04 8.83 36.96
CA SER A 1 22.41 10.08 36.25
C SER A 1 23.29 9.73 35.08
N GLU A 2 22.81 9.95 33.85
CA GLU A 2 23.43 9.55 32.57
C GLU A 2 24.61 10.45 32.16
N GLN A 3 25.59 10.68 33.03
CA GLN A 3 26.85 11.32 32.64
C GLN A 3 28.04 10.58 33.24
N ARG A 4 28.93 10.07 32.37
CA ARG A 4 30.19 9.43 32.76
C ARG A 4 31.00 10.41 33.63
N PRO A 5 31.40 10.02 34.86
CA PRO A 5 32.21 10.90 35.71
C PRO A 5 33.56 11.18 35.05
N ARG A 6 34.09 12.39 35.23
CA ARG A 6 35.44 12.73 34.75
C ARG A 6 36.45 11.77 35.40
N LYS A 7 37.52 11.39 34.67
CA LYS A 7 38.54 10.40 35.10
C LYS A 7 39.10 10.65 36.52
N SER A 8 39.17 11.92 36.92
CA SER A 8 39.57 12.34 38.27
C SER A 8 38.54 12.01 39.36
N GLN A 9 37.24 12.15 39.10
CA GLN A 9 36.16 11.81 40.03
C GLN A 9 35.98 10.30 40.17
N LEU A 10 36.10 9.56 39.08
CA LEU A 10 36.03 8.10 39.08
C LEU A 10 37.12 7.47 39.96
N THR A 11 38.34 8.00 39.88
CA THR A 11 39.47 7.50 40.68
C THR A 11 39.25 7.73 42.18
N LEU A 12 38.59 8.82 42.55
CA LEU A 12 38.22 9.13 43.93
C LEU A 12 37.11 8.20 44.44
N GLN A 13 36.10 7.94 43.62
CA GLN A 13 34.99 7.04 43.97
C GLN A 13 35.46 5.59 44.11
N LEU A 14 36.31 5.10 43.22
CA LEU A 14 36.89 3.74 43.33
C LEU A 14 37.79 3.60 44.56
N LYS A 15 38.51 4.66 44.94
CA LYS A 15 39.28 4.68 46.19
C LYS A 15 38.40 4.63 47.43
N GLN A 16 37.29 5.37 47.42
CA GLN A 16 36.34 5.35 48.52
C GLN A 16 35.69 3.96 48.63
N LEU A 17 35.26 3.38 47.51
CA LEU A 17 34.70 2.03 47.46
C LEU A 17 35.69 0.97 47.94
N SER A 18 36.97 1.10 47.60
CA SER A 18 38.03 0.21 48.08
C SER A 18 38.16 0.24 49.60
N ILE A 19 38.06 1.43 50.20
CA ILE A 19 38.11 1.60 51.65
C ILE A 19 36.85 0.97 52.29
N ASP A 20 35.68 1.20 51.71
CA ASP A 20 34.40 0.80 52.29
C ASP A 20 34.11 -0.71 52.12
N SER A 21 34.59 -1.31 51.03
CA SER A 21 34.37 -2.74 50.72
C SER A 21 35.52 -3.64 51.19
N GLY A 22 36.69 -3.09 51.50
CA GLY A 22 37.91 -3.84 51.81
C GLY A 22 38.56 -4.53 50.61
N TRP A 23 38.05 -4.31 49.39
CA TRP A 23 38.64 -4.82 48.15
C TRP A 23 39.79 -3.93 47.70
N ASP A 24 40.85 -4.51 47.15
CA ASP A 24 41.96 -3.71 46.66
C ASP A 24 41.56 -2.91 45.40
N LEU A 25 42.18 -1.73 45.27
CA LEU A 25 41.84 -0.78 44.21
C LEU A 25 42.09 -1.34 42.80
N ARG A 26 42.97 -2.32 42.64
CA ARG A 26 43.30 -2.90 41.33
C ARG A 26 42.21 -3.87 40.91
N SER A 27 41.78 -4.77 41.78
CA SER A 27 40.65 -5.67 41.51
C SER A 27 39.33 -4.90 41.28
N LEU A 28 39.07 -3.83 42.03
CA LEU A 28 37.91 -2.96 41.77
C LEU A 28 37.98 -2.25 40.41
N LYS A 29 39.18 -1.86 39.96
CA LYS A 29 39.36 -1.28 38.62
C LYS A 29 39.17 -2.31 37.52
N GLU A 30 39.63 -3.55 37.71
CA GLU A 30 39.43 -4.64 36.76
C GLU A 30 37.95 -4.98 36.62
N VAL A 31 37.21 -5.11 37.74
CA VAL A 31 35.75 -5.31 37.72
C VAL A 31 35.03 -4.13 37.07
N TYR A 32 35.42 -2.89 37.38
CA TYR A 32 34.81 -1.72 36.75
C TYR A 32 35.08 -1.65 35.24
N LEU A 33 36.30 -1.99 34.80
CA LEU A 33 36.66 -2.02 33.38
C LEU A 33 35.94 -3.16 32.65
N SER A 34 35.85 -4.36 33.23
CA SER A 34 35.07 -5.45 32.63
C SER A 34 33.59 -5.11 32.57
N THR A 35 33.05 -4.46 33.63
CA THR A 35 31.66 -4.02 33.65
C THR A 35 31.41 -2.93 32.61
N ILE A 36 32.38 -2.03 32.34
CA ILE A 36 32.28 -1.07 31.23
C ILE A 36 32.35 -1.78 29.88
N GLU A 37 33.24 -2.75 29.69
CA GLU A 37 33.33 -3.51 28.45
C GLU A 37 32.03 -4.28 28.19
N ASP A 38 31.41 -4.85 29.23
CA ASP A 38 30.08 -5.46 29.19
C ASP A 38 28.98 -4.41 28.92
N PHE A 39 29.06 -3.22 29.52
CA PHE A 39 28.08 -2.14 29.31
C PHE A 39 28.21 -1.46 27.94
N ASP A 40 29.41 -1.37 27.39
CA ASP A 40 29.68 -0.86 26.04
C ASP A 40 29.29 -1.93 24.99
N ALA A 41 29.35 -3.22 25.33
CA ALA A 41 28.76 -4.31 24.52
C ALA A 41 27.22 -4.36 24.60
N ASP A 42 26.61 -3.94 25.72
CA ASP A 42 25.15 -3.91 25.92
C ASP A 42 24.49 -2.57 25.48
N ALA A 43 25.26 -1.51 25.21
CA ALA A 43 24.75 -0.16 24.87
C ALA A 43 24.72 0.17 23.37
N GLU A 44 25.35 -0.65 22.53
CA GLU A 44 25.09 -0.66 21.09
C GLU A 44 24.11 -1.80 20.83
N LEU A 45 22.91 -1.50 20.30
CA LEU A 45 22.14 -2.55 19.60
C LEU A 45 23.13 -3.22 18.65
N PRO A 46 23.36 -4.54 18.70
CA PRO A 46 24.29 -5.19 17.79
C PRO A 46 23.95 -4.71 16.38
N ASP A 47 24.93 -4.27 15.58
CA ASP A 47 24.68 -3.76 14.22
C ASP A 47 23.73 -4.70 13.43
N ASP A 48 23.82 -6.00 13.74
CA ASP A 48 22.93 -7.06 13.29
C ASP A 48 21.43 -6.86 13.59
N GLU A 49 21.02 -6.42 14.80
CA GLU A 49 19.61 -6.22 15.17
C GLU A 49 19.03 -4.98 14.50
N LYS A 50 19.82 -3.92 14.39
CA LYS A 50 19.43 -2.71 13.69
C LYS A 50 19.27 -2.98 12.20
N GLU A 51 20.25 -3.65 11.59
CA GLU A 51 20.19 -4.07 10.18
C GLU A 51 19.03 -5.05 9.96
N PHE A 52 18.83 -6.04 10.83
CA PHE A 52 17.72 -6.98 10.76
C PHE A 52 16.35 -6.28 10.87
N SER A 53 16.19 -5.34 11.81
CA SER A 53 14.97 -4.56 11.99
C SER A 53 14.70 -3.64 10.78
N GLU A 54 15.75 -3.05 10.20
CA GLU A 54 15.66 -2.29 8.96
C GLU A 54 15.26 -3.19 7.77
N ILE A 55 15.80 -4.40 7.67
CA ILE A 55 15.41 -5.41 6.67
C ILE A 55 13.95 -5.83 6.90
N LEU A 56 13.49 -6.01 8.13
CA LEU A 56 12.13 -6.47 8.39
C LEU A 56 11.09 -5.35 8.22
N SER A 57 11.52 -4.09 8.39
CA SER A 57 10.77 -2.93 7.92
C SER A 57 10.53 -2.95 6.39
N ALA A 58 11.21 -3.83 5.62
CA ALA A 58 10.92 -4.11 4.22
C ALA A 58 9.50 -4.66 3.95
N ASN A 59 8.87 -5.28 4.94
CA ASN A 59 7.50 -5.84 4.84
C ASN A 59 6.41 -4.80 5.17
N VAL A 60 6.65 -3.52 4.91
CA VAL A 60 5.58 -2.52 4.96
C VAL A 60 4.55 -2.90 3.90
N LYS A 61 3.30 -3.13 4.30
CA LYS A 61 2.18 -3.22 3.36
C LYS A 61 1.67 -1.82 3.06
N LEU A 62 1.32 -1.57 1.80
CA LEU A 62 0.69 -0.31 1.43
C LEU A 62 -0.79 -0.34 1.80
N LYS A 63 -1.31 0.80 2.23
CA LYS A 63 -2.76 0.99 2.41
C LYS A 63 -3.40 1.28 1.05
N CYS A 64 -3.35 0.33 0.12
CA CYS A 64 -3.74 0.54 -1.28
C CYS A 64 -5.15 1.12 -1.46
N HIS A 65 -6.11 0.68 -0.63
CA HIS A 65 -7.48 1.22 -0.62
C HIS A 65 -7.55 2.73 -0.33
N ALA A 66 -6.66 3.27 0.50
CA ALA A 66 -6.62 4.69 0.82
C ALA A 66 -5.86 5.52 -0.23
N MET A 67 -5.00 4.88 -1.02
CA MET A 67 -4.20 5.54 -2.06
C MET A 67 -4.98 5.71 -3.36
N LEU A 68 -5.86 4.76 -3.67
CA LEU A 68 -6.68 4.74 -4.88
C LEU A 68 -8.04 5.41 -4.66
N PRO A 69 -8.59 6.07 -5.69
CA PRO A 69 -9.99 6.50 -5.68
C PRO A 69 -10.92 5.27 -5.62
N GLN A 70 -12.11 5.43 -5.04
CA GLN A 70 -13.05 4.33 -4.77
C GLN A 70 -13.45 3.58 -6.05
N GLU A 71 -13.55 4.31 -7.16
CA GLU A 71 -13.88 3.79 -8.48
C GLU A 71 -12.87 2.74 -8.98
N LEU A 72 -11.62 2.78 -8.48
CA LEU A 72 -10.58 1.82 -8.82
C LEU A 72 -10.42 0.69 -7.79
N HIS A 73 -11.21 0.65 -6.72
CA HIS A 73 -11.19 -0.46 -5.75
C HIS A 73 -11.48 -1.84 -6.38
N PRO A 74 -12.30 -2.00 -7.44
CA PRO A 74 -12.47 -3.29 -8.11
C PRO A 74 -11.15 -3.92 -8.62
N VAL A 75 -10.12 -3.10 -8.89
CA VAL A 75 -8.78 -3.58 -9.24
C VAL A 75 -8.11 -4.33 -8.07
N LEU A 76 -8.36 -3.89 -6.83
CA LEU A 76 -7.89 -4.57 -5.63
C LEU A 76 -8.68 -5.84 -5.36
N THR A 77 -9.99 -5.83 -5.59
CA THR A 77 -10.83 -7.04 -5.50
C THR A 77 -10.42 -8.09 -6.54
N PHE A 78 -10.05 -7.66 -7.75
CA PHE A 78 -9.46 -8.55 -8.75
C PHE A 78 -8.15 -9.19 -8.24
N ALA A 79 -7.31 -8.42 -7.54
CA ALA A 79 -6.07 -8.93 -6.97
C ALA A 79 -6.33 -9.99 -5.89
N ASP A 80 -7.34 -9.78 -5.04
CA ASP A 80 -7.80 -10.78 -4.06
C ASP A 80 -8.28 -12.06 -4.75
N ASN A 81 -9.11 -11.95 -5.79
CA ASN A 81 -9.61 -13.10 -6.56
C ASN A 81 -8.47 -13.85 -7.29
N LEU A 82 -7.47 -13.13 -7.77
CA LEU A 82 -6.28 -13.72 -8.39
C LEU A 82 -5.35 -14.33 -7.32
N GLY A 83 -5.49 -13.93 -6.06
CA GLY A 83 -4.70 -14.37 -4.92
C GLY A 83 -3.32 -13.76 -4.83
N VAL A 84 -3.17 -12.52 -5.30
CA VAL A 84 -1.91 -11.76 -5.30
C VAL A 84 -2.02 -10.55 -4.38
N PRO A 85 -0.92 -10.10 -3.73
CA PRO A 85 -0.95 -8.88 -2.93
C PRO A 85 -1.32 -7.65 -3.76
N TYR A 86 -1.80 -6.61 -3.10
CA TYR A 86 -2.23 -5.37 -3.75
C TYR A 86 -1.07 -4.58 -4.35
N GLU A 87 0.13 -4.68 -3.79
CA GLU A 87 1.26 -3.83 -4.18
C GLU A 87 1.75 -4.12 -5.61
N PRO A 88 1.99 -5.37 -6.04
CA PRO A 88 2.25 -5.68 -7.45
C PRO A 88 1.16 -5.18 -8.41
N THR A 89 -0.11 -5.24 -8.00
CA THR A 89 -1.25 -4.72 -8.77
C THR A 89 -1.16 -3.20 -8.93
N LEU A 90 -0.85 -2.49 -7.85
CA LEU A 90 -0.66 -1.05 -7.85
C LEU A 90 0.52 -0.66 -8.77
N VAL A 91 1.65 -1.37 -8.71
CA VAL A 91 2.82 -1.11 -9.56
C VAL A 91 2.53 -1.29 -11.05
N ALA A 92 1.70 -2.28 -11.40
CA ALA A 92 1.24 -2.47 -12.78
C ALA A 92 0.30 -1.35 -13.24
N LEU A 93 -0.66 -0.97 -12.39
CA LEU A 93 -1.59 0.12 -12.66
C LEU A 93 -0.84 1.45 -12.82
N GLU A 94 0.15 1.72 -11.96
CA GLU A 94 0.98 2.92 -12.01
C GLU A 94 1.67 3.09 -13.36
N ALA A 95 2.32 2.03 -13.86
CA ALA A 95 3.02 2.08 -15.15
C ALA A 95 2.06 2.20 -16.34
N ALA A 96 0.95 1.46 -16.33
CA ALA A 96 -0.02 1.50 -17.41
C ALA A 96 -0.71 2.87 -17.50
N ALA A 97 -1.21 3.40 -16.38
CA ALA A 97 -1.86 4.70 -16.34
C ALA A 97 -0.89 5.84 -16.68
N ALA A 98 0.32 5.82 -16.12
CA ALA A 98 1.33 6.84 -16.41
C ALA A 98 1.74 6.86 -17.89
N SER A 99 1.72 5.72 -18.58
CA SER A 99 2.11 5.61 -20.01
C SER A 99 1.23 6.40 -20.98
N LEU A 100 0.05 6.83 -20.52
CA LEU A 100 -0.97 7.50 -21.31
C LEU A 100 -0.98 9.02 -21.10
N ILE A 101 -0.30 9.48 -20.05
CA ILE A 101 -0.16 10.91 -19.76
C ILE A 101 0.62 11.58 -20.90
N ASP A 102 0.15 12.75 -21.30
CA ASP A 102 0.77 13.54 -22.35
C ASP A 102 2.26 13.86 -22.03
N PRO A 103 3.18 13.71 -22.99
CA PRO A 103 4.62 13.89 -22.79
C PRO A 103 5.02 15.30 -22.31
N ASP A 104 4.24 16.34 -22.63
CA ASP A 104 4.50 17.70 -22.17
C ASP A 104 4.01 17.95 -20.74
N THR A 105 3.40 16.94 -20.12
CA THR A 105 2.95 17.02 -18.72
C THR A 105 4.12 16.93 -17.76
N LYS A 106 4.19 17.90 -16.84
CA LYS A 106 5.24 17.97 -15.82
C LYS A 106 4.72 18.43 -14.47
N ILE A 107 5.41 18.04 -13.41
CA ILE A 107 5.18 18.52 -12.05
C ILE A 107 6.41 19.26 -11.53
N ILE A 108 6.24 20.52 -11.14
CA ILE A 108 7.31 21.39 -10.67
C ILE A 108 7.47 21.20 -9.15
N GLY A 109 8.55 20.54 -8.75
CA GLY A 109 8.90 20.34 -7.34
C GLY A 109 9.58 21.54 -6.70
N ARG A 110 10.36 22.31 -7.47
CA ARG A 110 10.99 23.55 -7.02
C ARG A 110 11.26 24.51 -8.18
N GLU A 111 10.53 25.62 -8.22
CA GLU A 111 10.59 26.63 -9.28
C GLU A 111 11.98 27.27 -9.42
N CYS A 112 12.60 27.70 -8.32
CA CYS A 112 13.85 28.47 -8.38
C CYS A 112 15.06 27.69 -8.93
N SER A 113 14.97 26.36 -9.04
CA SER A 113 16.02 25.51 -9.59
C SER A 113 15.55 24.76 -10.83
N ASN A 114 14.37 25.08 -11.39
CA ASN A 114 13.72 24.33 -12.46
C ASN A 114 13.71 22.82 -12.19
N TYR A 115 13.45 22.44 -10.94
CA TYR A 115 13.36 21.02 -10.58
C TYR A 115 11.93 20.56 -10.86
N ASP A 116 11.73 19.99 -12.03
CA ASP A 116 10.48 19.36 -12.46
C ASP A 116 10.69 17.89 -12.83
N GLN A 117 9.59 17.15 -12.94
CA GLN A 117 9.60 15.74 -13.34
C GLN A 117 8.47 15.45 -14.33
N ASN A 118 8.77 14.59 -15.31
CA ASN A 118 7.82 14.03 -16.28
C ASN A 118 6.93 12.92 -15.66
N ALA A 119 6.09 12.28 -16.48
CA ALA A 119 5.21 11.18 -16.06
C ALA A 119 5.85 9.78 -16.14
N THR A 120 7.04 9.63 -16.70
CA THR A 120 7.61 8.32 -17.03
C THR A 120 7.86 7.45 -15.79
N ILE A 121 7.19 6.29 -15.74
CA ILE A 121 7.34 5.28 -14.69
C ILE A 121 7.88 3.98 -15.27
N PHE A 122 8.97 3.48 -14.69
CA PHE A 122 9.48 2.13 -14.95
C PHE A 122 9.12 1.22 -13.79
N SER A 123 8.55 0.06 -14.08
CA SER A 123 8.02 -0.87 -13.10
C SER A 123 8.46 -2.31 -13.37
N ALA A 124 8.86 -3.00 -12.31
CA ALA A 124 9.25 -4.40 -12.32
C ALA A 124 8.49 -5.17 -11.22
N ILE A 125 7.76 -6.21 -11.62
CA ILE A 125 7.15 -7.16 -10.69
C ILE A 125 8.10 -8.33 -10.51
N VAL A 126 8.60 -8.52 -9.30
CA VAL A 126 9.61 -9.53 -8.97
C VAL A 126 8.95 -10.77 -8.42
N GLY A 127 9.11 -11.91 -9.05
CA GLY A 127 8.54 -13.15 -8.53
C GLY A 127 8.96 -14.38 -9.31
N GLU A 128 8.86 -15.54 -8.67
CA GLU A 128 9.24 -16.82 -9.28
C GLU A 128 8.43 -17.15 -10.54
N PRO A 129 8.91 -18.02 -11.44
CA PRO A 129 8.06 -18.63 -12.45
C PRO A 129 6.76 -19.17 -11.83
N ALA A 130 5.65 -19.09 -12.56
CA ALA A 130 4.31 -19.46 -12.09
C ALA A 130 3.73 -18.68 -10.89
N SER A 131 4.34 -17.56 -10.45
CA SER A 131 3.80 -16.72 -9.36
C SER A 131 2.55 -15.88 -9.72
N ARG A 132 1.98 -16.03 -10.93
CA ARG A 132 0.84 -15.25 -11.48
C ARG A 132 1.15 -13.80 -11.94
N LYS A 133 2.43 -13.48 -12.19
CA LYS A 133 2.84 -12.19 -12.82
C LYS A 133 2.13 -11.91 -14.15
N SER A 134 2.12 -12.89 -15.06
CA SER A 134 1.60 -12.69 -16.42
C SER A 134 0.07 -12.48 -16.44
N PRO A 135 -0.76 -13.25 -15.71
CA PRO A 135 -2.19 -12.94 -15.57
C PRO A 135 -2.46 -11.53 -15.02
N LEU A 136 -1.68 -11.09 -14.03
CA LEU A 136 -1.80 -9.75 -13.44
C LEU A 136 -1.48 -8.65 -14.47
N ILE A 137 -0.32 -8.72 -15.13
CA ILE A 137 0.08 -7.77 -16.18
C ILE A 137 -0.93 -7.78 -17.34
N GLN A 138 -1.43 -8.96 -17.70
CA GLN A 138 -2.41 -9.10 -18.76
C GLN A 138 -3.73 -8.39 -18.41
N ALA A 139 -4.24 -8.55 -17.20
CA ALA A 139 -5.50 -7.94 -16.77
C ALA A 139 -5.39 -6.41 -16.60
N ILE A 140 -4.30 -5.92 -16.00
CA ILE A 140 -4.16 -4.50 -15.64
C ILE A 140 -3.67 -3.65 -16.82
N ALA A 141 -2.78 -4.18 -17.65
CA ALA A 141 -2.17 -3.41 -18.74
C ALA A 141 -2.65 -3.91 -20.11
N ARG A 142 -2.41 -5.19 -20.45
CA ARG A 142 -2.58 -5.62 -21.86
C ARG A 142 -4.03 -5.63 -22.33
N LYS A 143 -4.95 -6.20 -21.57
CA LYS A 143 -6.38 -6.27 -21.95
C LYS A 143 -7.00 -4.88 -22.16
N PRO A 144 -6.92 -3.94 -21.20
CA PRO A 144 -7.51 -2.61 -21.39
C PRO A 144 -6.81 -1.82 -22.51
N LEU A 145 -5.48 -1.88 -22.63
CA LEU A 145 -4.77 -1.23 -23.74
C LEU A 145 -5.08 -1.88 -25.09
N SER A 146 -5.36 -3.19 -25.14
CA SER A 146 -5.84 -3.88 -26.35
C SER A 146 -7.22 -3.38 -26.77
N LYS A 147 -8.11 -3.10 -25.81
CA LYS A 147 -9.42 -2.48 -26.12
C LYS A 147 -9.28 -1.09 -26.73
N MET A 148 -8.34 -0.30 -26.23
CA MET A 148 -8.01 0.99 -26.84
C MET A 148 -7.37 0.81 -28.22
N GLN A 149 -6.50 -0.19 -28.39
CA GLN A 149 -5.85 -0.50 -29.65
C GLN A 149 -6.85 -0.95 -30.73
N GLU A 150 -7.87 -1.74 -30.37
CA GLU A 150 -8.98 -2.12 -31.25
C GLU A 150 -9.65 -0.86 -31.83
N LYS A 151 -10.07 0.07 -30.95
CA LYS A 151 -10.69 1.35 -31.36
C LYS A 151 -9.77 2.21 -32.25
N ALA A 152 -8.49 2.33 -31.88
CA ALA A 152 -7.51 3.08 -32.67
C ALA A 152 -7.26 2.45 -34.04
N THR A 153 -7.31 1.13 -34.14
CA THR A 153 -7.15 0.41 -35.41
C THR A 153 -8.36 0.60 -36.31
N GLU A 154 -9.58 0.55 -35.75
CA GLU A 154 -10.81 0.87 -36.48
C GLU A 154 -10.79 2.29 -37.03
N LEU A 155 -10.42 3.28 -36.20
CA LEU A 155 -10.29 4.67 -36.62
C LEU A 155 -9.22 4.83 -37.71
N TYR A 156 -8.06 4.21 -37.55
CA TYR A 156 -6.99 4.22 -38.55
C TYR A 156 -7.45 3.63 -39.88
N ASN A 157 -8.17 2.51 -39.88
CA ASN A 157 -8.66 1.87 -41.10
C ASN A 157 -9.66 2.77 -41.84
N GLN A 158 -10.53 3.49 -41.11
CA GLN A 158 -11.45 4.47 -41.69
C GLN A 158 -10.67 5.64 -42.31
N GLN A 159 -9.76 6.25 -41.54
CA GLN A 159 -8.92 7.35 -42.03
C GLN A 159 -8.05 6.95 -43.22
N LYS A 160 -7.58 5.70 -43.26
CA LYS A 160 -6.78 5.17 -44.36
C LYS A 160 -7.62 5.02 -45.63
N ALA A 161 -8.86 4.54 -45.52
CA ALA A 161 -9.76 4.44 -46.66
C ALA A 161 -10.10 5.83 -47.24
N ASP A 162 -10.32 6.81 -46.37
CA ASP A 162 -10.54 8.21 -46.77
C ASP A 162 -9.29 8.79 -47.44
N TYR A 163 -8.11 8.56 -46.85
CA TYR A 163 -6.81 8.96 -47.43
C TYR A 163 -6.56 8.33 -48.81
N GLU A 164 -6.85 7.04 -49.00
CA GLU A 164 -6.67 6.37 -50.29
C GLU A 164 -7.56 6.98 -51.38
N LYS A 165 -8.78 7.39 -51.02
CA LYS A 165 -9.68 8.11 -51.92
C LYS A 165 -9.16 9.51 -52.24
N ASP A 166 -8.80 10.28 -51.22
CA ASP A 166 -8.28 11.64 -51.40
C ASP A 166 -6.97 11.65 -52.20
N LEU A 167 -6.13 10.63 -52.01
CA LEU A 167 -4.89 10.45 -52.78
C LEU A 167 -5.20 10.16 -54.25
N ALA A 168 -6.18 9.31 -54.55
CA ALA A 168 -6.59 9.02 -55.93
C ALA A 168 -7.16 10.28 -56.62
N ASP A 169 -7.98 11.06 -55.91
CA ASP A 169 -8.53 12.33 -56.41
C ASP A 169 -7.39 13.35 -56.66
N TRP A 170 -6.40 13.43 -55.76
CA TRP A 170 -5.22 14.28 -55.91
C TRP A 170 -4.30 13.85 -57.07
N GLU A 171 -4.14 12.55 -57.30
CA GLU A 171 -3.36 12.00 -58.42
C GLU A 171 -4.05 12.24 -59.78
N ALA A 172 -5.39 12.26 -59.80
CA ALA A 172 -6.19 12.54 -60.99
C ALA A 172 -6.29 14.05 -61.33
N ALA A 173 -6.11 14.93 -60.35
CA ALA A 173 -6.13 16.38 -60.55
C ALA A 173 -4.91 16.89 -61.36
N ASP A 174 -5.12 17.96 -62.14
CA ASP A 174 -4.04 18.55 -62.95
C ASP A 174 -2.93 19.12 -62.06
N LYS A 175 -1.66 18.89 -62.44
CA LYS A 175 -0.48 19.31 -61.67
C LYS A 175 -0.42 20.81 -61.42
N ALA A 176 -1.02 21.62 -62.30
CA ALA A 176 -1.07 23.08 -62.16
C ALA A 176 -2.14 23.55 -61.16
N THR A 177 -3.10 22.70 -60.79
CA THR A 177 -4.26 23.05 -59.94
C THR A 177 -4.42 22.15 -58.72
N ARG A 178 -3.71 21.02 -58.64
CA ARG A 178 -3.76 20.12 -57.49
C ARG A 178 -3.12 20.78 -56.27
N GLY A 179 -3.80 20.72 -55.14
CA GLY A 179 -3.34 21.24 -53.85
C GLY A 179 -2.25 20.37 -53.22
N ASP A 180 -2.11 20.46 -51.89
CA ASP A 180 -1.14 19.66 -51.16
C ASP A 180 -1.49 18.16 -51.20
N LYS A 181 -0.46 17.32 -51.22
CA LYS A 181 -0.65 15.87 -51.19
C LYS A 181 -1.31 15.50 -49.84
N PRO A 182 -2.36 14.66 -49.84
CA PRO A 182 -2.94 14.16 -48.59
C PRO A 182 -1.87 13.53 -47.69
N GLU A 183 -2.01 13.68 -46.38
CA GLU A 183 -1.11 13.07 -45.41
C GLU A 183 -1.58 11.65 -45.07
N GLU A 184 -0.65 10.69 -45.12
CA GLU A 184 -0.97 9.32 -44.72
C GLU A 184 -1.24 9.26 -43.21
N PRO A 185 -2.39 8.71 -42.79
CA PRO A 185 -2.71 8.57 -41.37
C PRO A 185 -1.70 7.63 -40.70
N LYS A 186 -1.50 7.81 -39.39
CA LYS A 186 -0.57 6.99 -38.60
C LYS A 186 -1.33 6.26 -37.49
N LEU A 187 -1.06 4.98 -37.35
CA LEU A 187 -1.69 4.16 -36.32
C LEU A 187 -1.16 4.55 -34.93
N ARG A 188 -2.08 4.87 -34.01
CA ARG A 188 -1.78 5.01 -32.58
C ARG A 188 -1.44 3.63 -31.98
N VAL A 189 -0.29 3.53 -31.32
CA VAL A 189 0.20 2.29 -30.67
C VAL A 189 0.32 2.50 -29.15
N PHE A 190 -0.56 1.86 -28.38
CA PHE A 190 -0.59 2.06 -26.92
C PHE A 190 0.46 1.25 -26.16
N SER A 191 0.82 0.06 -26.66
CA SER A 191 1.78 -0.82 -26.02
C SER A 191 2.61 -1.59 -27.04
N THR A 192 3.87 -1.83 -26.72
CA THR A 192 4.74 -2.76 -27.47
C THR A 192 5.58 -3.61 -26.52
N GLY A 193 5.98 -4.80 -26.94
CA GLY A 193 6.91 -5.68 -26.22
C GLY A 193 8.15 -6.07 -27.02
N ASP A 194 8.26 -5.62 -28.28
CA ASP A 194 9.38 -5.91 -29.18
C ASP A 194 9.64 -4.69 -30.08
N TYR A 195 10.88 -4.24 -30.14
CA TYR A 195 11.27 -3.06 -30.90
C TYR A 195 12.78 -3.00 -31.13
N THR A 196 13.19 -2.18 -32.10
CA THR A 196 14.58 -1.73 -32.25
C THR A 196 14.71 -0.28 -31.74
N PRO A 197 15.86 0.14 -31.19
CA PRO A 197 16.06 1.52 -30.75
C PRO A 197 15.75 2.57 -31.83
N GLU A 198 16.10 2.28 -33.08
CA GLU A 198 15.80 3.12 -34.23
C GLU A 198 14.29 3.17 -34.54
N GLY A 199 13.62 2.01 -34.58
CA GLY A 199 12.17 1.94 -34.79
C GLY A 199 11.38 2.64 -33.69
N MET A 200 11.85 2.57 -32.45
CA MET A 200 11.22 3.27 -31.32
C MET A 200 11.31 4.79 -31.46
N ARG A 201 12.45 5.31 -31.95
CA ARG A 201 12.62 6.75 -32.21
C ARG A 201 11.71 7.22 -33.35
N GLU A 202 11.59 6.42 -34.40
CA GLU A 202 10.70 6.72 -35.54
C GLU A 202 9.22 6.71 -35.12
N LEU A 203 8.83 5.74 -34.29
CA LEU A 203 7.48 5.66 -33.70
C LEU A 203 7.19 6.88 -32.80
N ALA A 204 8.15 7.27 -31.95
CA ALA A 204 7.97 8.37 -31.00
C ALA A 204 7.62 9.72 -31.63
N GLN A 205 8.00 9.96 -32.90
CA GLN A 205 7.69 11.20 -33.62
C GLN A 205 6.20 11.48 -33.79
N HIS A 206 5.37 10.44 -33.78
CA HIS A 206 3.92 10.56 -33.91
C HIS A 206 3.15 9.79 -32.83
N ASN A 207 3.85 9.02 -32.01
CA ASN A 207 3.31 8.23 -30.92
C ASN A 207 4.18 8.42 -29.66
N PRO A 208 4.21 9.64 -29.10
CA PRO A 208 5.18 10.00 -28.06
C PRO A 208 4.88 9.36 -26.70
N LYS A 209 3.69 8.79 -26.51
CA LYS A 209 3.23 8.11 -25.29
C LYS A 209 3.02 6.61 -25.54
N ILE A 210 3.71 5.75 -24.80
CA ILE A 210 3.64 4.29 -25.01
C ILE A 210 4.05 3.51 -23.77
N LEU A 211 3.40 2.37 -23.55
CA LEU A 211 3.85 1.36 -22.58
C LEU A 211 4.76 0.33 -23.26
N ARG A 212 5.99 0.19 -22.78
CA ARG A 212 6.83 -0.98 -23.09
C ARG A 212 6.49 -2.10 -22.11
N CYS A 213 5.72 -3.08 -22.57
CA CYS A 213 5.15 -4.13 -21.73
C CYS A 213 5.76 -5.50 -22.05
N PHE A 214 6.59 -6.01 -21.14
CA PHE A 214 7.30 -7.27 -21.31
C PHE A 214 6.71 -8.38 -20.45
N ASP A 215 6.57 -9.59 -21.01
CA ASP A 215 6.29 -10.78 -20.19
C ASP A 215 7.44 -11.10 -19.24
N GLU A 216 8.66 -10.85 -19.72
CA GLU A 216 9.87 -11.08 -18.96
C GLU A 216 10.92 -10.00 -19.28
N LEU A 217 11.17 -9.13 -18.30
CA LEU A 217 12.14 -8.04 -18.38
C LEU A 217 13.57 -8.51 -18.60
N ALA A 218 13.87 -9.78 -18.29
CA ALA A 218 15.16 -10.38 -18.57
C ALA A 218 15.53 -10.29 -20.06
N LYS A 219 14.54 -10.35 -20.96
CA LYS A 219 14.75 -10.22 -22.40
C LYS A 219 15.24 -8.82 -22.78
N GLU A 220 14.66 -7.79 -22.18
CA GLU A 220 15.07 -6.39 -22.36
C GLU A 220 16.46 -6.10 -21.75
N GLN A 221 16.87 -6.85 -20.74
CA GLN A 221 18.21 -6.72 -20.16
C GLN A 221 19.26 -7.49 -20.98
N LYS A 222 18.91 -8.67 -21.49
CA LYS A 222 19.80 -9.47 -22.36
C LYS A 222 19.98 -8.85 -23.74
N SER A 223 18.97 -8.16 -24.29
CA SER A 223 19.08 -7.43 -25.56
C SER A 223 20.14 -6.31 -25.50
N GLN A 224 20.33 -5.67 -24.34
CA GLN A 224 21.39 -4.66 -24.11
C GLN A 224 22.81 -5.18 -24.39
N GLY A 225 23.02 -6.50 -24.31
CA GLY A 225 24.30 -7.15 -24.63
C GLY A 225 24.39 -7.77 -26.03
N GLN A 226 23.26 -8.01 -26.70
CA GLN A 226 23.23 -8.85 -27.92
C GLN A 226 23.39 -8.07 -29.24
N TYR A 227 23.12 -6.77 -29.27
CA TYR A 227 23.31 -5.99 -30.50
C TYR A 227 24.68 -5.29 -30.54
N LYS A 228 25.65 -6.01 -31.13
CA LYS A 228 26.95 -5.51 -31.65
C LYS A 228 27.98 -5.11 -30.60
N GLY A 229 28.73 -6.09 -30.07
CA GLY A 229 30.08 -5.87 -29.54
C GLY A 229 30.19 -4.89 -28.37
N GLY A 230 29.24 -4.92 -27.43
CA GLY A 230 29.37 -4.26 -26.13
C GLY A 230 29.19 -2.73 -26.13
N LYS A 231 28.45 -2.14 -27.08
CA LYS A 231 28.20 -0.68 -27.10
C LYS A 231 26.74 -0.32 -26.79
N GLY A 232 26.41 -0.29 -25.50
CA GLY A 232 25.52 0.61 -24.71
C GLY A 232 24.31 1.38 -25.27
N GLY A 233 23.87 1.21 -26.52
CA GLY A 233 22.80 2.03 -27.12
C GLY A 233 21.41 1.86 -26.48
N ASP A 234 21.09 0.64 -26.05
CA ASP A 234 19.76 0.31 -25.48
C ASP A 234 19.62 0.84 -24.05
N ALA A 235 20.69 0.71 -23.25
CA ALA A 235 20.74 1.29 -21.90
C ALA A 235 20.68 2.83 -21.95
N GLN A 236 21.39 3.45 -22.89
CA GLN A 236 21.30 4.89 -23.10
C GLN A 236 19.87 5.33 -23.46
N LEU A 237 19.20 4.60 -24.36
CA LEU A 237 17.82 4.88 -24.72
C LEU A 237 16.87 4.78 -23.50
N LEU A 238 17.06 3.79 -22.64
CA LEU A 238 16.29 3.65 -21.40
C LEU A 238 16.51 4.82 -20.44
N LEU A 239 17.74 5.31 -20.31
CA LEU A 239 18.06 6.46 -19.46
C LEU A 239 17.43 7.75 -19.99
N GLU A 240 17.58 8.03 -21.27
CA GLU A 240 16.97 9.18 -21.95
C GLU A 240 15.44 9.16 -21.80
N SER A 241 14.83 8.02 -22.11
CA SER A 241 13.36 7.88 -22.06
C SER A 241 12.80 8.02 -20.64
N TYR A 242 13.53 7.59 -19.60
CA TYR A 242 13.16 7.83 -18.21
C TYR A 242 13.11 9.33 -17.87
N ASP A 243 14.06 10.09 -18.40
CA ASP A 243 14.13 11.54 -18.25
C ASP A 243 13.18 12.27 -19.22
N GLY A 244 12.38 11.52 -20.00
CA GLY A 244 11.26 12.03 -20.81
C GLY A 244 11.70 12.52 -22.19
N LEU A 245 12.89 12.10 -22.61
CA LEU A 245 13.55 12.57 -23.83
C LEU A 245 14.00 11.38 -24.67
N MET A 246 14.22 11.63 -25.95
CA MET A 246 15.02 10.78 -26.83
C MET A 246 15.98 11.66 -27.60
N ASP A 247 17.26 11.31 -27.63
CA ASP A 247 18.22 12.06 -28.44
C ASP A 247 18.13 11.66 -29.91
N THR A 248 18.49 12.62 -30.77
CA THR A 248 18.63 12.41 -32.21
C THR A 248 19.81 11.49 -32.47
N VAL A 249 19.58 10.40 -33.22
CA VAL A 249 20.62 9.44 -33.58
C VAL A 249 20.85 9.47 -35.09
N ILE A 250 22.12 9.54 -35.49
CA ILE A 250 22.51 9.44 -36.91
C ILE A 250 23.20 8.11 -37.12
N ARG A 251 22.62 7.25 -37.98
CA ARG A 251 23.18 5.91 -38.25
C ARG A 251 23.19 5.62 -39.73
N ARG A 252 24.38 5.35 -40.28
CA ARG A 252 24.60 5.07 -41.71
C ARG A 252 23.96 6.12 -42.63
N GLY A 253 24.04 7.40 -42.25
CA GLY A 253 23.46 8.52 -43.02
C GLY A 253 21.95 8.73 -42.85
N LYS A 254 21.21 7.82 -42.19
CA LYS A 254 19.81 8.07 -41.79
C LYS A 254 19.78 8.79 -40.44
N ILE A 255 18.97 9.84 -40.36
CA ILE A 255 18.71 10.61 -39.14
C ILE A 255 17.44 10.06 -38.50
N TYR A 256 17.52 9.68 -37.23
CA TYR A 256 16.41 9.30 -36.38
C TYR A 256 16.19 10.43 -35.38
N PRO A 257 15.21 11.32 -35.62
CA PRO A 257 14.98 12.48 -34.77
C PRO A 257 14.61 12.07 -33.34
N GLY A 258 15.08 12.90 -32.40
CA GLY A 258 14.72 12.85 -30.99
C GLY A 258 13.42 13.61 -30.70
N GLY A 259 13.07 13.72 -29.42
CA GLY A 259 11.87 14.45 -28.99
C GLY A 259 11.52 14.26 -27.52
N VAL A 260 10.48 14.94 -27.07
CA VAL A 260 9.86 14.73 -25.75
C VAL A 260 8.96 13.51 -25.85
N VAL A 261 9.11 12.57 -24.91
CA VAL A 261 8.40 11.30 -24.90
C VAL A 261 7.99 10.90 -23.50
N ASN A 262 6.94 10.11 -23.40
CA ASN A 262 6.54 9.40 -22.20
C ASN A 262 6.53 7.88 -22.48
N GLN A 263 7.67 7.23 -22.22
CA GLN A 263 7.82 5.79 -22.47
C GLN A 263 7.92 5.03 -21.16
N CYS A 264 6.76 4.74 -20.57
CA CYS A 264 6.71 3.92 -19.37
C CYS A 264 7.10 2.46 -19.68
N LEU A 265 7.48 1.72 -18.64
CA LEU A 265 7.91 0.34 -18.76
C LEU A 265 7.26 -0.51 -17.69
N LEU A 266 6.74 -1.68 -18.08
CA LEU A 266 6.20 -2.68 -17.18
C LEU A 266 6.68 -4.06 -17.59
N GLY A 267 7.11 -4.87 -16.62
CA GLY A 267 7.23 -6.30 -16.87
C GLY A 267 7.54 -7.12 -15.62
N GLY A 268 7.52 -8.43 -15.80
CA GLY A 268 7.91 -9.38 -14.76
C GLY A 268 9.41 -9.66 -14.79
N ILE A 269 10.04 -9.85 -13.62
CA ILE A 269 11.42 -10.32 -13.52
C ILE A 269 11.54 -11.41 -12.45
N GLN A 270 12.43 -12.36 -12.67
CA GLN A 270 12.72 -13.41 -11.70
C GLN A 270 13.73 -12.90 -10.66
N PRO A 271 13.63 -13.32 -9.38
CA PRO A 271 14.56 -12.88 -8.34
C PRO A 271 16.03 -13.14 -8.69
N GLU A 272 16.35 -14.31 -9.23
CA GLU A 272 17.73 -14.68 -9.62
C GLU A 272 18.28 -13.76 -10.71
N VAL A 273 17.53 -13.52 -11.77
CA VAL A 273 17.93 -12.59 -12.84
C VAL A 273 18.12 -11.17 -12.31
N LEU A 274 17.23 -10.75 -11.41
CA LEU A 274 17.35 -9.44 -10.77
C LEU A 274 18.61 -9.36 -9.91
N SER A 275 18.96 -10.43 -9.21
CA SER A 275 20.15 -10.48 -8.38
C SER A 275 21.44 -10.36 -9.20
N GLU A 276 21.51 -10.97 -10.38
CA GLU A 276 22.65 -10.82 -11.30
C GLU A 276 22.83 -9.37 -11.77
N ILE A 277 21.72 -8.66 -12.03
CA ILE A 277 21.73 -7.26 -12.48
C ILE A 277 22.21 -6.33 -11.35
N ILE A 278 21.75 -6.55 -10.12
CA ILE A 278 22.11 -5.70 -8.99
C ILE A 278 23.56 -5.96 -8.54
N SER A 279 24.02 -7.22 -8.58
CA SER A 279 25.35 -7.63 -8.09
C SER A 279 26.51 -7.28 -9.03
N SER A 280 26.24 -7.12 -10.33
CA SER A 280 27.25 -6.74 -11.34
C SER A 280 27.70 -5.28 -11.30
N SER A 281 27.30 -4.54 -10.24
CA SER A 281 27.33 -3.07 -10.14
C SER A 281 26.36 -2.46 -11.14
N ASP A 282 25.50 -1.54 -10.69
CA ASP A 282 24.66 -0.70 -11.56
C ASP A 282 25.36 0.67 -11.76
N PRO A 283 26.44 0.76 -12.57
CA PRO A 283 27.20 2.00 -12.72
C PRO A 283 26.37 3.11 -13.36
N THR A 284 25.24 2.78 -14.01
CA THR A 284 24.36 3.75 -14.69
C THR A 284 23.18 4.22 -13.84
N GLY A 285 22.95 3.58 -12.68
CA GLY A 285 21.79 3.84 -11.84
C GLY A 285 20.46 3.50 -12.51
N LEU A 286 20.47 2.59 -13.50
CA LEU A 286 19.29 2.20 -14.25
C LEU A 286 18.32 1.41 -13.36
N PHE A 287 18.83 0.53 -12.49
CA PHE A 287 18.00 -0.24 -11.57
C PHE A 287 17.25 0.66 -10.59
N ALA A 288 17.90 1.71 -10.07
CA ALA A 288 17.28 2.68 -9.16
C ALA A 288 16.10 3.44 -9.79
N ARG A 289 15.91 3.40 -11.12
CA ARG A 289 14.76 3.97 -11.83
C ARG A 289 13.54 3.07 -11.79
N TYR A 290 13.71 1.76 -11.66
CA TYR A 290 12.61 0.81 -11.54
C TYR A 290 11.88 0.91 -10.20
N ASN A 291 10.57 0.86 -10.25
CA ASN A 291 9.68 0.68 -9.12
C ASN A 291 9.39 -0.81 -8.98
N ILE A 292 9.53 -1.33 -7.77
CA ILE A 292 9.63 -2.77 -7.52
C ILE A 292 8.56 -3.17 -6.54
N ALA A 293 7.85 -4.23 -6.88
CA ALA A 293 6.99 -4.95 -5.96
C ALA A 293 7.29 -6.44 -6.07
N THR A 294 7.56 -7.05 -4.91
CA THR A 294 7.77 -8.49 -4.82
C THR A 294 6.43 -9.20 -4.79
N LEU A 295 6.26 -10.18 -5.65
CA LEU A 295 5.13 -11.09 -5.71
C LEU A 295 5.54 -12.38 -4.97
N PRO A 296 5.11 -12.56 -3.71
CA PRO A 296 5.55 -13.67 -2.89
C PRO A 296 4.94 -14.98 -3.40
N ASN A 297 5.71 -16.06 -3.32
CA ASN A 297 5.23 -17.40 -3.65
C ASN A 297 4.47 -18.00 -2.46
N ILE A 298 3.20 -17.62 -2.32
CA ILE A 298 2.29 -18.08 -1.27
C ILE A 298 1.23 -19.00 -1.88
N PRO A 299 0.91 -20.15 -1.25
CA PRO A 299 -0.21 -20.98 -1.68
C PRO A 299 -1.49 -20.16 -1.73
N HIS A 300 -2.22 -20.29 -2.84
CA HIS A 300 -3.55 -19.71 -2.95
C HIS A 300 -4.56 -20.84 -3.11
N TYR A 301 -5.44 -20.94 -2.13
CA TYR A 301 -6.55 -21.88 -2.14
C TYR A 301 -7.79 -21.14 -2.64
N TRP A 302 -8.58 -21.79 -3.48
CA TRP A 302 -9.89 -21.24 -3.84
C TRP A 302 -10.77 -21.21 -2.61
N ASN A 303 -11.39 -20.07 -2.36
CA ASN A 303 -12.39 -19.89 -1.32
C ASN A 303 -13.76 -19.85 -1.98
N ASP A 304 -14.69 -20.70 -1.53
CA ASP A 304 -16.04 -20.81 -2.09
C ASP A 304 -16.91 -19.55 -1.83
N GLU A 305 -16.39 -18.55 -1.11
CA GLU A 305 -17.12 -17.35 -0.69
C GLU A 305 -17.18 -16.25 -1.77
N ASN A 306 -16.35 -16.30 -2.82
CA ASN A 306 -16.26 -15.25 -3.86
C ASN A 306 -16.35 -15.84 -5.29
N GLU A 307 -17.56 -16.27 -5.69
CA GLU A 307 -17.80 -16.84 -7.03
C GLU A 307 -18.02 -15.79 -8.15
N GLN A 308 -18.21 -14.51 -7.81
CA GLN A 308 -18.46 -13.47 -8.82
C GLN A 308 -17.15 -13.03 -9.48
N GLY A 309 -16.95 -13.46 -10.73
CA GLY A 309 -15.87 -12.96 -11.57
C GLY A 309 -16.03 -11.46 -11.83
N ILE A 310 -14.99 -10.67 -11.51
CA ILE A 310 -14.95 -9.24 -11.79
C ILE A 310 -14.15 -9.03 -13.07
N ASP A 311 -14.79 -8.49 -14.11
CA ASP A 311 -14.09 -7.98 -15.29
C ASP A 311 -13.74 -6.51 -15.11
N ILE A 312 -12.48 -6.25 -14.75
CA ILE A 312 -11.94 -4.89 -14.59
C ILE A 312 -11.56 -4.23 -15.93
N THR A 313 -11.64 -4.96 -17.05
CA THR A 313 -11.17 -4.45 -18.36
C THR A 313 -11.93 -3.20 -18.80
N PRO A 314 -13.28 -3.13 -18.76
CA PRO A 314 -14.01 -1.93 -19.18
C PRO A 314 -13.74 -0.72 -18.28
N LEU A 315 -13.61 -0.95 -16.98
CA LEU A 315 -13.27 0.08 -15.99
C LEU A 315 -11.90 0.68 -16.28
N LEU A 316 -10.88 -0.16 -16.48
CA LEU A 316 -9.53 0.31 -16.77
C LEU A 316 -9.44 0.96 -18.16
N ALA A 317 -10.07 0.39 -19.19
CA ALA A 317 -10.07 0.97 -20.53
C ALA A 317 -10.69 2.38 -20.54
N SER A 318 -11.85 2.59 -19.89
CA SER A 318 -12.47 3.91 -19.80
C SER A 318 -11.63 4.91 -18.99
N THR A 319 -11.04 4.47 -17.88
CA THR A 319 -10.12 5.31 -17.09
C THR A 319 -8.88 5.70 -17.90
N TYR A 320 -8.32 4.75 -18.65
CA TYR A 320 -7.14 4.94 -19.50
C TYR A 320 -7.44 5.86 -20.68
N GLU A 321 -8.61 5.73 -21.32
CA GLU A 321 -9.09 6.67 -22.35
C GLU A 321 -9.23 8.09 -21.79
N ALA A 322 -9.74 8.24 -20.57
CA ALA A 322 -9.83 9.55 -19.93
C ALA A 322 -8.46 10.19 -19.66
N ILE A 323 -7.45 9.40 -19.27
CA ILE A 323 -6.06 9.88 -19.10
C ILE A 323 -5.45 10.25 -20.46
N ASP A 324 -5.61 9.37 -21.47
CA ASP A 324 -5.04 9.57 -22.81
C ASP A 324 -5.60 10.82 -23.50
N ALA A 325 -6.83 11.22 -23.17
CA ALA A 325 -7.48 12.42 -23.68
C ALA A 325 -7.01 13.73 -23.02
N LEU A 326 -6.27 13.68 -21.90
CA LEU A 326 -5.79 14.89 -21.24
C LEU A 326 -4.69 15.58 -22.08
N PRO A 327 -4.71 16.91 -22.19
CA PRO A 327 -3.64 17.66 -22.84
C PRO A 327 -2.38 17.71 -21.96
N GLY A 328 -1.27 18.20 -22.51
CA GLY A 328 -0.08 18.53 -21.71
C GLY A 328 -0.38 19.53 -20.58
N MET A 329 -0.03 19.19 -19.34
CA MET A 329 -0.31 20.01 -18.15
C MET A 329 0.96 20.37 -17.36
N SER A 330 0.99 21.55 -16.76
CA SER A 330 2.08 21.96 -15.86
C SER A 330 1.58 22.09 -14.43
N PHE A 331 1.87 21.10 -13.59
CA PHE A 331 1.46 21.07 -12.20
C PHE A 331 2.44 21.81 -11.27
N ARG A 332 1.88 22.44 -10.23
CA ARG A 332 2.63 23.08 -9.14
C ARG A 332 2.14 22.56 -7.80
N LEU A 333 3.04 22.47 -6.83
CA LEU A 333 2.69 22.06 -5.47
C LEU A 333 1.99 23.21 -4.75
N SER A 334 0.91 22.92 -4.01
CA SER A 334 0.40 23.87 -3.02
C SER A 334 1.47 24.14 -1.94
N LYS A 335 1.35 25.23 -1.20
CA LYS A 335 2.39 25.64 -0.22
C LYS A 335 2.73 24.52 0.76
N ASP A 336 1.71 23.82 1.26
CA ASP A 336 1.87 22.73 2.23
C ASP A 336 2.41 21.45 1.57
N ALA A 337 2.01 21.18 0.32
CA ALA A 337 2.58 20.10 -0.48
C ALA A 337 4.08 20.31 -0.71
N TYR A 338 4.49 21.54 -1.02
CA TYR A 338 5.90 21.90 -1.19
C TYR A 338 6.71 21.71 0.10
N GLN A 339 6.18 22.13 1.26
CA GLN A 339 6.89 21.91 2.53
C GLN A 339 7.10 20.42 2.84
N LEU A 340 6.08 19.60 2.59
CA LEU A 340 6.18 18.15 2.77
C LEU A 340 7.20 17.55 1.77
N PHE A 341 7.14 17.93 0.50
CA PHE A 341 8.07 17.48 -0.52
C PHE A 341 9.51 17.87 -0.18
N LYS A 342 9.75 19.11 0.25
CA LYS A 342 11.07 19.59 0.71
C LYS A 342 11.62 18.75 1.87
N SER A 343 10.76 18.38 2.83
CA SER A 343 11.14 17.50 3.94
C SER A 343 11.56 16.11 3.42
N CYS A 344 10.78 15.53 2.52
CA CYS A 344 11.11 14.25 1.88
C CYS A 344 12.43 14.33 1.11
N HIS A 345 12.63 15.37 0.29
CA HIS A 345 13.86 15.59 -0.47
C HIS A 345 15.08 15.66 0.46
N ASN A 346 15.03 16.50 1.49
CA ASN A 346 16.14 16.64 2.45
C ASN A 346 16.43 15.35 3.22
N HIS A 347 15.39 14.58 3.54
CA HIS A 347 15.55 13.26 4.14
C HIS A 347 16.29 12.31 3.19
N CYS A 348 15.90 12.24 1.92
CA CYS A 348 16.60 11.42 0.91
C CYS A 348 18.08 11.81 0.77
N GLU A 349 18.40 13.11 0.72
CA GLU A 349 19.80 13.56 0.67
C GLU A 349 20.59 13.16 1.92
N SER A 350 20.00 13.26 3.11
CA SER A 350 20.65 12.79 4.34
C SER A 350 20.89 11.28 4.35
N GLN A 351 19.93 10.48 3.90
CA GLN A 351 20.06 9.01 3.84
C GLN A 351 21.07 8.58 2.78
N LYS A 352 21.11 9.26 1.64
CA LYS A 352 22.08 9.02 0.57
C LYS A 352 23.53 9.15 1.06
N GLN A 353 23.83 10.11 1.94
CA GLN A 353 25.16 10.27 2.53
C GLN A 353 25.52 9.20 3.57
N LYS A 354 24.51 8.56 4.16
CA LYS A 354 24.67 7.53 5.20
C LYS A 354 24.67 6.11 4.66
N ALA A 355 24.29 5.92 3.39
CA ALA A 355 24.15 4.60 2.81
C ALA A 355 25.51 4.07 2.33
N ASP A 356 25.88 2.87 2.76
CA ASP A 356 27.15 2.24 2.40
C ASP A 356 27.07 1.46 1.08
N GLN A 357 25.87 1.03 0.68
CA GLN A 357 25.65 0.28 -0.56
C GLN A 357 25.30 1.22 -1.73
N SER A 358 26.02 1.09 -2.86
CA SER A 358 25.83 1.89 -4.07
C SER A 358 24.38 1.89 -4.59
N ALA A 359 23.72 0.72 -4.57
CA ALA A 359 22.32 0.58 -4.94
C ALA A 359 21.40 1.48 -4.10
N MET A 360 21.64 1.58 -2.79
CA MET A 360 20.87 2.43 -1.89
C MET A 360 21.18 3.91 -2.08
N ILE A 361 22.43 4.28 -2.33
CA ILE A 361 22.82 5.66 -2.68
C ILE A 361 22.04 6.14 -3.91
N TYR A 362 21.99 5.32 -4.97
CA TYR A 362 21.22 5.65 -6.17
C TYR A 362 19.72 5.66 -5.90
N GLN A 363 19.22 4.72 -5.11
CA GLN A 363 17.81 4.64 -4.74
C GLN A 363 17.35 5.92 -4.02
N TYR A 364 18.09 6.38 -3.02
CA TYR A 364 17.80 7.64 -2.34
C TYR A 364 17.94 8.85 -3.26
N GLY A 365 18.95 8.87 -4.13
CA GLY A 365 19.16 9.97 -5.08
C GLY A 365 18.04 10.12 -6.12
N LYS A 366 17.38 9.03 -6.52
CA LYS A 366 16.26 9.06 -7.48
C LYS A 366 14.89 9.20 -6.83
N MET A 367 14.78 8.96 -5.53
CA MET A 367 13.50 8.94 -4.82
C MET A 367 12.72 10.27 -4.85
N PRO A 368 13.33 11.46 -4.68
CA PRO A 368 12.58 12.72 -4.75
C PRO A 368 11.87 12.89 -6.09
N GLY A 369 12.53 12.51 -7.19
CA GLY A 369 11.93 12.52 -8.51
C GLY A 369 10.73 11.58 -8.60
N LYS A 370 10.86 10.35 -8.07
CA LYS A 370 9.76 9.36 -8.03
C LYS A 370 8.56 9.83 -7.21
N ILE A 371 8.79 10.50 -6.08
CA ILE A 371 7.73 11.09 -5.25
C ILE A 371 6.88 12.05 -6.08
N LEU A 372 7.50 12.92 -6.87
CA LEU A 372 6.76 13.84 -7.73
C LEU A 372 5.98 13.10 -8.83
N ARG A 373 6.59 12.12 -9.50
CA ARG A 373 5.91 11.32 -10.53
C ARG A 373 4.66 10.60 -9.98
N TRP A 374 4.78 9.96 -8.82
CA TRP A 374 3.64 9.32 -8.16
C TRP A 374 2.58 10.35 -7.74
N ALA A 375 2.99 11.46 -7.12
CA ALA A 375 2.03 12.49 -6.70
C ALA A 375 1.23 13.03 -7.88
N MET A 376 1.89 13.28 -9.02
CA MET A 376 1.24 13.68 -10.27
C MET A 376 0.29 12.60 -10.79
N LEU A 377 0.74 11.35 -10.85
CA LEU A 377 -0.09 10.24 -11.31
C LEU A 377 -1.35 10.07 -10.45
N TYR A 378 -1.21 10.06 -9.12
CA TYR A 378 -2.37 9.93 -8.22
C TYR A 378 -3.29 11.16 -8.31
N HIS A 379 -2.73 12.36 -8.48
CA HIS A 379 -3.52 13.57 -8.73
C HIS A 379 -4.37 13.45 -10.00
N VAL A 380 -3.77 12.94 -11.08
CA VAL A 380 -4.48 12.68 -12.35
C VAL A 380 -5.55 11.61 -12.17
N LEU A 381 -5.19 10.45 -11.60
CA LEU A 381 -6.12 9.32 -11.40
C LEU A 381 -7.36 9.73 -10.61
N TRP A 382 -7.18 10.47 -9.50
CA TRP A 382 -8.29 10.92 -8.68
C TRP A 382 -9.19 11.91 -9.40
N ALA A 383 -8.65 12.77 -10.28
CA ALA A 383 -9.46 13.71 -11.05
C ALA A 383 -10.28 13.00 -12.13
N VAL A 384 -9.65 12.13 -12.93
CA VAL A 384 -10.33 11.45 -14.05
C VAL A 384 -11.40 10.48 -13.56
N CYS A 385 -11.19 9.79 -12.43
CA CYS A 385 -12.20 8.90 -11.85
C CYS A 385 -13.44 9.67 -11.38
N GLN A 386 -13.30 10.95 -11.06
CA GLN A 386 -14.42 11.85 -10.74
C GLN A 386 -15.03 12.53 -11.98
N GLY A 387 -14.59 12.18 -13.18
CA GLY A 387 -15.02 12.83 -14.42
C GLY A 387 -14.55 14.29 -14.54
N LYS A 388 -13.45 14.66 -13.88
CA LYS A 388 -12.92 16.02 -13.85
C LYS A 388 -11.53 16.10 -14.49
N ASN A 389 -11.19 17.28 -14.99
CA ASN A 389 -9.81 17.59 -15.33
C ASN A 389 -8.98 17.82 -14.05
N PRO A 390 -7.71 17.39 -14.01
CA PRO A 390 -6.83 17.66 -12.88
C PRO A 390 -6.60 19.17 -12.69
N SER A 391 -6.61 19.65 -11.45
CA SER A 391 -6.21 21.04 -11.13
C SER A 391 -4.73 21.27 -11.41
N GLU A 392 -4.32 22.48 -11.81
CA GLU A 392 -2.89 22.83 -11.92
C GLU A 392 -2.16 22.74 -10.56
N ILE A 393 -2.90 22.83 -9.45
CA ILE A 393 -2.34 22.76 -8.10
C ILE A 393 -2.48 21.32 -7.56
N VAL A 394 -1.35 20.71 -7.22
CA VAL A 394 -1.26 19.41 -6.56
C VAL A 394 -1.24 19.61 -5.05
N GLU A 395 -2.26 19.09 -4.39
CA GLU A 395 -2.45 19.23 -2.95
C GLU A 395 -1.56 18.29 -2.12
N LYS A 396 -1.35 18.67 -0.85
CA LYS A 396 -0.50 17.94 0.10
C LYS A 396 -0.83 16.45 0.19
N LYS A 397 -2.11 16.07 0.06
CA LYS A 397 -2.55 14.68 0.13
C LYS A 397 -1.85 13.77 -0.88
N PHE A 398 -1.55 14.26 -2.09
CA PHE A 398 -0.91 13.45 -3.12
C PHE A 398 0.58 13.27 -2.87
N ILE A 399 1.23 14.26 -2.26
CA ILE A 399 2.61 14.11 -1.76
C ILE A 399 2.65 13.13 -0.58
N GLN A 400 1.63 13.11 0.28
CA GLN A 400 1.53 12.14 1.38
C GLN A 400 1.39 10.70 0.85
N ILE A 401 0.49 10.47 -0.12
CA ILE A 401 0.36 9.18 -0.81
C ILE A 401 1.69 8.76 -1.44
N ALA A 402 2.34 9.66 -2.17
CA ALA A 402 3.61 9.40 -2.82
C ALA A 402 4.76 9.14 -1.83
N LYS A 403 4.75 9.79 -0.65
CA LYS A 403 5.69 9.52 0.44
C LYS A 403 5.53 8.10 0.98
N GLU A 404 4.30 7.64 1.20
CA GLU A 404 4.04 6.27 1.65
C GLU A 404 4.50 5.25 0.61
N ARG A 405 4.22 5.53 -0.67
CA ARG A 405 4.70 4.74 -1.81
C ARG A 405 6.24 4.68 -1.88
N ALA A 406 6.92 5.81 -1.59
CA ALA A 406 8.37 5.92 -1.56
C ALA A 406 9.00 5.11 -0.42
N LEU A 407 8.40 5.17 0.78
CA LEU A 407 8.85 4.38 1.93
C LEU A 407 8.76 2.88 1.63
N TYR A 408 7.63 2.43 1.06
CA TYR A 408 7.49 1.06 0.58
C TYR A 408 8.56 0.70 -0.46
N GLN A 409 8.80 1.57 -1.45
CA GLN A 409 9.80 1.31 -2.49
C GLN A 409 11.22 1.15 -1.91
N ILE A 410 11.61 2.02 -0.98
CA ILE A 410 12.90 1.91 -0.28
C ILE A 410 12.98 0.58 0.46
N SER A 411 11.89 0.20 1.12
CA SER A 411 11.82 -1.03 1.89
C SER A 411 11.91 -2.28 0.99
N GLN A 412 11.25 -2.29 -0.17
CA GLN A 412 11.37 -3.38 -1.16
C GLN A 412 12.79 -3.52 -1.70
N VAL A 413 13.47 -2.42 -2.04
CA VAL A 413 14.86 -2.48 -2.52
C VAL A 413 15.80 -3.00 -1.44
N ARG A 414 15.66 -2.53 -0.19
CA ARG A 414 16.41 -3.06 0.96
C ARG A 414 16.17 -4.55 1.17
N GLY A 415 14.91 -4.98 1.10
CA GLY A 415 14.54 -6.40 1.22
C GLY A 415 15.22 -7.24 0.15
N LEU A 416 15.27 -6.78 -1.10
CA LEU A 416 15.96 -7.48 -2.19
C LEU A 416 17.47 -7.53 -1.98
N LEU A 417 18.10 -6.42 -1.59
CA LEU A 417 19.54 -6.38 -1.29
C LEU A 417 19.89 -7.34 -0.15
N SER A 418 19.05 -7.42 0.89
CA SER A 418 19.24 -8.38 1.99
C SER A 418 19.02 -9.85 1.61
N ILE A 419 18.29 -10.13 0.53
CA ILE A 419 18.19 -11.52 0.01
C ILE A 419 19.50 -11.90 -0.71
N MET A 420 20.17 -10.91 -1.29
CA MET A 420 21.38 -11.10 -2.08
C MET A 420 22.66 -11.04 -1.24
N ASP A 421 22.61 -10.38 -0.09
CA ASP A 421 23.71 -10.31 0.85
C ASP A 421 23.82 -11.62 1.66
N ASP A 422 25.05 -12.04 1.94
CA ASP A 422 25.37 -13.27 2.68
C ASP A 422 25.74 -12.96 4.14
N SER A 423 25.49 -11.73 4.60
CA SER A 423 25.63 -11.31 6.00
C SER A 423 24.74 -12.11 6.95
N GLY A 424 25.12 -12.13 8.23
CA GLY A 424 24.35 -12.78 9.29
C GLY A 424 22.88 -12.30 9.35
N PRO A 425 22.61 -10.98 9.39
CA PRO A 425 21.25 -10.42 9.38
C PRO A 425 20.41 -10.85 8.19
N SER A 426 21.00 -10.84 6.99
CA SER A 426 20.39 -11.28 5.75
C SER A 426 20.02 -12.77 5.77
N LYS A 427 20.92 -13.63 6.25
CA LYS A 427 20.65 -15.06 6.47
C LYS A 427 19.53 -15.29 7.49
N MET A 428 19.53 -14.54 8.60
CA MET A 428 18.46 -14.60 9.60
C MET A 428 17.09 -14.21 9.00
N PHE A 429 17.03 -13.16 8.18
CA PHE A 429 15.79 -12.72 7.55
C PHE A 429 15.25 -13.78 6.57
N GLN A 430 16.14 -14.38 5.78
CA GLN A 430 15.77 -15.44 4.84
C GLN A 430 15.27 -16.71 5.56
N LEU A 431 15.85 -17.06 6.71
CA LEU A 431 15.38 -18.14 7.57
C LEU A 431 14.03 -17.82 8.20
N TYR A 432 13.83 -16.59 8.68
CA TYR A 432 12.55 -16.12 9.20
C TYR A 432 11.45 -16.18 8.13
N GLN A 433 11.71 -15.66 6.92
CA GLN A 433 10.76 -15.77 5.80
C GLN A 433 10.45 -17.22 5.43
N TYR A 434 11.47 -18.09 5.44
CA TYR A 434 11.27 -19.51 5.17
C TYR A 434 10.38 -20.17 6.23
N ALA A 435 10.57 -19.84 7.51
CA ALA A 435 9.71 -20.31 8.59
C ALA A 435 8.26 -19.84 8.43
N LEU A 436 8.04 -18.56 8.10
CA LEU A 436 6.70 -18.03 7.81
C LEU A 436 6.03 -18.75 6.64
N ARG A 437 6.74 -18.93 5.52
CA ARG A 437 6.20 -19.63 4.32
C ARG A 437 5.86 -21.08 4.61
N LYS A 438 6.66 -21.75 5.44
CA LYS A 438 6.45 -23.16 5.80
C LYS A 438 5.22 -23.32 6.71
N GLY A 439 4.88 -22.30 7.50
CA GLY A 439 3.78 -22.36 8.47
C GLY A 439 4.00 -23.35 9.62
N GLU A 440 5.21 -23.91 9.74
CA GLU A 440 5.60 -24.87 10.76
C GLU A 440 7.00 -24.56 11.28
N PRO A 441 7.32 -24.93 12.54
CA PRO A 441 8.66 -24.74 13.08
C PRO A 441 9.76 -25.37 12.21
N ILE A 442 10.83 -24.63 11.97
CA ILE A 442 11.99 -25.05 11.17
C ILE A 442 13.10 -25.60 12.06
N THR A 443 13.85 -26.59 11.57
CA THR A 443 14.96 -27.21 12.29
C THR A 443 16.31 -26.68 11.81
N PRO A 444 17.41 -26.84 12.59
CA PRO A 444 18.76 -26.56 12.11
C PRO A 444 19.12 -27.34 10.84
N ARG A 445 18.53 -28.53 10.64
CA ARG A 445 18.68 -29.30 9.40
C ARG A 445 18.02 -28.59 8.21
N ASP A 446 16.87 -27.98 8.40
CA ASP A 446 16.20 -27.21 7.35
C ASP A 446 17.05 -25.98 6.98
N ALA A 447 17.59 -25.27 7.97
CA ALA A 447 18.48 -24.12 7.76
C ALA A 447 19.73 -24.49 6.93
N VAL A 448 20.41 -25.58 7.29
CA VAL A 448 21.65 -26.01 6.61
C VAL A 448 21.41 -26.65 5.25
N TYR A 449 20.45 -27.59 5.15
CA TYR A 449 20.34 -28.44 3.95
C TYR A 449 19.24 -28.02 2.99
N LYS A 450 18.13 -27.46 3.49
CA LYS A 450 17.02 -27.03 2.63
C LYS A 450 17.20 -25.60 2.15
N THR A 451 17.54 -24.69 3.05
CA THR A 451 17.73 -23.27 2.71
C THR A 451 19.17 -22.93 2.35
N LYS A 452 20.15 -23.72 2.85
CA LYS A 452 21.59 -23.46 2.71
C LYS A 452 22.03 -22.09 3.24
N LYS A 453 21.31 -21.56 4.24
CA LYS A 453 21.58 -20.22 4.82
C LYS A 453 22.40 -20.28 6.10
N ALA A 454 22.61 -21.46 6.65
CA ALA A 454 23.58 -21.71 7.70
C ALA A 454 24.62 -22.71 7.18
N LYS A 455 25.90 -22.43 7.45
CA LYS A 455 27.06 -23.27 7.17
C LYS A 455 26.96 -24.59 7.92
N ASP A 456 26.52 -24.54 9.18
CA ASP A 456 26.39 -25.70 10.04
C ASP A 456 25.24 -25.57 11.06
N ARG A 457 25.04 -26.62 11.84
CA ARG A 457 23.97 -26.64 12.85
C ARG A 457 24.19 -25.64 13.98
N GLY A 458 25.45 -25.31 14.31
CA GLY A 458 25.76 -24.36 15.38
C GLY A 458 25.34 -22.95 14.98
N GLU A 459 25.71 -22.52 13.77
CA GLU A 459 25.31 -21.22 13.22
C GLU A 459 23.78 -21.12 13.07
N ALA A 460 23.11 -22.19 12.62
CA ALA A 460 21.65 -22.21 12.54
C ALA A 460 20.96 -22.02 13.91
N ILE A 461 21.55 -22.59 14.97
CA ILE A 461 21.03 -22.44 16.34
C ILE A 461 21.25 -21.02 16.85
N ASP A 462 22.41 -20.43 16.54
CA ASP A 462 22.73 -19.05 16.89
C ASP A 462 21.72 -18.07 16.26
N PHE A 463 21.46 -18.22 14.95
CA PHE A 463 20.44 -17.44 14.26
C PHE A 463 19.04 -17.60 14.89
N PHE A 464 18.64 -18.81 15.27
CA PHE A 464 17.34 -19.03 15.90
C PHE A 464 17.21 -18.35 17.26
N ARG A 465 18.29 -18.36 18.06
CA ARG A 465 18.32 -17.67 19.36
C ARG A 465 18.27 -16.17 19.20
N ARG A 466 19.07 -15.60 18.29
CA ARG A 466 19.02 -14.16 17.97
C ARG A 466 17.64 -13.74 17.48
N LEU A 467 17.00 -14.53 16.62
CA LEU A 467 15.63 -14.27 16.17
C LEU A 467 14.60 -14.29 17.31
N GLU A 468 14.79 -15.16 18.31
CA GLU A 468 13.96 -15.21 19.51
C GLU A 468 14.24 -14.04 20.46
N GLU A 469 15.50 -13.68 20.68
CA GLU A 469 15.93 -12.52 21.49
C GLU A 469 15.35 -11.21 20.92
N MET A 470 15.40 -11.04 19.60
CA MET A 470 14.77 -9.93 18.88
C MET A 470 13.22 -10.02 18.85
N GLY A 471 12.65 -11.14 19.34
CA GLY A 471 11.21 -11.36 19.46
C GLY A 471 10.47 -11.59 18.14
N TRP A 472 11.13 -12.16 17.13
CA TRP A 472 10.54 -12.51 15.82
C TRP A 472 10.07 -13.96 15.74
N GLY A 473 10.15 -14.67 16.85
CA GLY A 473 9.72 -16.05 16.97
C GLY A 473 10.04 -16.58 18.36
N ARG A 474 9.94 -17.89 18.51
CA ARG A 474 10.41 -18.61 19.69
C ARG A 474 11.18 -19.86 19.30
N THR A 475 12.12 -20.27 20.13
CA THR A 475 12.76 -21.57 19.98
C THR A 475 12.03 -22.63 20.82
N ILE A 476 11.66 -23.73 20.16
CA ILE A 476 11.04 -24.88 20.79
C ILE A 476 12.14 -25.91 21.01
N THR A 477 12.58 -26.04 22.26
CA THR A 477 13.65 -26.97 22.64
C THR A 477 13.07 -28.27 23.19
N THR A 478 13.53 -29.40 22.66
CA THR A 478 13.28 -30.75 23.17
C THR A 478 14.62 -31.45 23.43
N PRO A 479 14.66 -32.56 24.19
CA PRO A 479 15.92 -33.26 24.51
C PRO A 479 16.75 -33.72 23.30
N ARG A 480 16.16 -33.77 22.10
CA ARG A 480 16.80 -34.25 20.86
C ARG A 480 16.88 -33.21 19.74
N THR A 481 16.18 -32.08 19.85
CA THR A 481 16.14 -31.07 18.78
C THR A 481 15.69 -29.71 19.29
N ILE A 482 16.25 -28.66 18.70
CA ILE A 482 15.74 -27.30 18.75
C ILE A 482 15.03 -26.99 17.43
N LYS A 483 13.90 -26.30 17.51
CA LYS A 483 13.16 -25.79 16.35
C LYS A 483 12.91 -24.29 16.54
N PHE A 484 12.73 -23.56 15.46
CA PHE A 484 12.35 -22.15 15.49
C PHE A 484 10.96 -21.97 14.88
N GLU A 485 10.07 -21.30 15.60
CA GLU A 485 8.73 -20.92 15.17
C GLU A 485 8.68 -19.40 14.99
N ALA A 486 8.35 -18.92 13.79
CA ALA A 486 8.28 -17.49 13.50
C ALA A 486 6.92 -16.88 13.89
N PHE A 487 6.91 -15.61 14.31
CA PHE A 487 5.70 -14.86 14.61
C PHE A 487 5.49 -13.69 13.64
N GLU A 488 4.28 -13.49 13.13
CA GLU A 488 3.88 -12.21 12.51
C GLU A 488 3.58 -11.18 13.62
N LYS A 489 4.52 -10.30 13.95
CA LYS A 489 4.23 -9.15 14.82
C LYS A 489 3.25 -8.20 14.11
N ARG A 490 1.99 -8.13 14.55
CA ARG A 490 1.12 -6.95 14.27
C ARG A 490 1.80 -5.74 14.90
N ARG A 491 2.19 -4.74 14.10
CA ARG A 491 2.75 -3.50 14.65
C ARG A 491 1.76 -2.87 15.62
N VAL A 492 2.19 -2.69 16.87
CA VAL A 492 1.62 -1.70 17.77
C VAL A 492 1.81 -0.35 17.09
N SER A 493 0.71 0.35 16.82
CA SER A 493 0.73 1.71 16.31
C SER A 493 1.52 2.61 17.27
N ASP A 494 2.58 3.22 16.77
CA ASP A 494 3.31 4.26 17.48
C ASP A 494 2.37 5.44 17.78
N PRO A 495 2.14 5.84 19.04
CA PRO A 495 1.10 6.81 19.40
C PRO A 495 1.34 8.26 18.95
N SER A 496 2.44 8.58 18.26
CA SER A 496 2.80 9.98 17.97
C SER A 496 2.63 10.44 16.52
N THR A 497 1.84 9.73 15.69
CA THR A 497 1.52 10.21 14.33
C THR A 497 0.01 10.27 14.09
N THR A 498 -0.67 11.17 14.79
CA THR A 498 -2.02 11.59 14.39
C THR A 498 -1.94 12.42 13.11
N VAL A 499 -2.27 11.79 11.98
CA VAL A 499 -2.66 12.50 10.75
C VAL A 499 -4.12 12.95 10.93
N PRO A 500 -4.48 14.22 10.65
CA PRO A 500 -5.84 14.71 10.82
C PRO A 500 -6.82 14.07 9.83
N ASP A 501 -8.04 13.81 10.32
CA ASP A 501 -9.21 13.35 9.57
C ASP A 501 -9.49 14.27 8.37
N ILE A 502 -9.57 13.67 7.16
CA ILE A 502 -9.94 14.37 5.92
C ILE A 502 -11.37 13.93 5.57
N THR A 503 -12.36 14.48 6.29
CA THR A 503 -13.79 14.31 5.96
C THR A 503 -14.58 15.60 6.19
N ASN A 504 -13.98 16.77 5.97
CA ASN A 504 -14.73 18.03 5.92
C ASN A 504 -14.29 18.89 4.73
N VAL A 505 -14.88 18.61 3.56
CA VAL A 505 -15.23 19.66 2.60
C VAL A 505 -16.71 19.44 2.27
N SER A 506 -17.48 20.47 2.59
CA SER A 506 -18.93 20.56 2.56
C SER A 506 -19.58 20.23 1.21
N GLU A 507 -20.75 19.64 1.36
CA GLU A 507 -21.82 19.33 0.41
C GLU A 507 -22.14 20.42 -0.62
N SER A 508 -22.33 19.97 -1.86
CA SER A 508 -23.52 20.33 -2.66
C SER A 508 -23.68 19.32 -3.80
N GLY A 509 -24.78 18.58 -3.83
CA GLY A 509 -25.24 17.86 -5.01
C GLY A 509 -25.80 16.47 -4.78
N GLU A 510 -26.94 16.37 -4.09
CA GLU A 510 -27.84 15.22 -4.22
C GLU A 510 -28.33 15.09 -5.66
N SER A 511 -28.06 13.96 -6.29
CA SER A 511 -28.95 13.21 -7.20
C SER A 511 -28.08 12.29 -8.04
N LEU A 512 -28.06 10.99 -7.72
CA LEU A 512 -27.74 9.86 -8.63
C LEU A 512 -27.77 8.55 -7.81
N SER A 513 -28.93 8.19 -7.27
CA SER A 513 -29.16 6.87 -6.66
C SER A 513 -30.51 6.29 -7.10
N LYS A 514 -30.79 6.35 -8.40
CA LYS A 514 -31.85 5.56 -9.07
C LYS A 514 -31.45 5.23 -10.50
N ALA A 515 -30.39 4.43 -10.65
CA ALA A 515 -30.15 3.65 -11.86
C ALA A 515 -29.20 2.53 -11.49
N VAL A 516 -29.73 1.30 -11.48
CA VAL A 516 -29.09 -0.03 -11.62
C VAL A 516 -29.85 -0.98 -10.72
N THR A 517 -31.07 -1.37 -11.12
CA THR A 517 -31.56 -2.74 -10.97
C THR A 517 -32.73 -2.93 -11.94
N VAL A 518 -32.74 -4.09 -12.60
CA VAL A 518 -33.82 -4.70 -13.40
C VAL A 518 -33.84 -4.31 -14.89
N VAL A 519 -33.09 -5.08 -15.69
CA VAL A 519 -33.51 -5.47 -17.04
C VAL A 519 -33.39 -6.99 -17.13
N THR A 520 -34.52 -7.68 -17.01
CA THR A 520 -34.88 -8.80 -17.89
C THR A 520 -36.40 -8.98 -17.85
N SER A 521 -36.93 -9.19 -19.06
CA SER A 521 -38.18 -9.86 -19.44
C SER A 521 -39.53 -9.14 -19.32
N GLU A 522 -40.16 -9.08 -20.51
CA GLU A 522 -41.61 -9.09 -20.82
C GLU A 522 -42.31 -7.73 -20.93
N VAL A 523 -42.50 -7.23 -22.16
CA VAL A 523 -43.52 -7.57 -23.18
C VAL A 523 -44.88 -6.91 -22.85
N GLU A 524 -45.30 -6.06 -23.80
CA GLU A 524 -46.67 -5.69 -24.17
C GLU A 524 -47.40 -4.47 -23.55
N THR A 525 -47.59 -3.50 -24.46
CA THR A 525 -48.83 -2.78 -24.81
C THR A 525 -49.27 -1.47 -24.12
N GLN A 526 -49.52 -0.52 -25.04
CA GLN A 526 -50.52 0.57 -25.05
C GLN A 526 -50.15 1.88 -24.33
N VAL A 527 -49.77 2.96 -25.04
CA VAL A 527 -50.54 3.87 -25.94
C VAL A 527 -51.19 5.04 -25.17
N ASN A 528 -50.73 6.26 -25.52
CA ASN A 528 -51.40 7.58 -25.44
C ASN A 528 -51.79 8.11 -24.03
N THR A 529 -51.77 9.39 -23.64
CA THR A 529 -51.79 10.71 -24.30
C THR A 529 -51.58 11.76 -23.19
N ALA A 530 -50.73 12.77 -23.40
CA ALA A 530 -51.07 14.19 -23.52
C ALA A 530 -51.38 15.05 -22.26
N THR A 531 -50.62 16.15 -22.18
CA THR A 531 -50.96 17.54 -21.78
C THR A 531 -51.21 17.96 -20.32
N SER A 532 -50.35 18.90 -19.89
CA SER A 532 -50.62 20.22 -19.27
C SER A 532 -51.69 20.32 -18.18
N ASN A 533 -51.29 20.78 -16.99
CA ASN A 533 -51.65 22.14 -16.54
C ASN A 533 -50.94 22.60 -15.25
N ARG A 534 -50.71 23.91 -15.25
CA ARG A 534 -50.17 24.78 -14.21
C ARG A 534 -51.22 25.01 -13.11
N THR A 535 -50.77 25.24 -11.88
CA THR A 535 -51.02 26.41 -10.99
C THR A 535 -51.35 26.05 -9.52
N GLN A 536 -50.74 26.84 -8.62
CA GLN A 536 -51.11 27.20 -7.24
C GLN A 536 -50.40 26.49 -6.06
N THR A 537 -49.47 27.25 -5.48
CA THR A 537 -48.96 27.15 -4.10
C THR A 537 -49.98 27.72 -3.09
N PRO A 538 -50.16 27.11 -1.90
CA PRO A 538 -50.64 27.80 -0.72
C PRO A 538 -49.53 27.95 0.34
N VAL A 539 -49.72 28.98 1.17
CA VAL A 539 -48.82 29.56 2.18
C VAL A 539 -48.75 28.70 3.44
N LEU A 540 -47.53 28.55 4.01
CA LEU A 540 -47.22 27.78 5.23
C LEU A 540 -47.73 28.44 6.53
N ASP A 541 -48.21 27.59 7.43
CA ASP A 541 -48.57 27.90 8.82
C ASP A 541 -47.37 27.67 9.75
N LYS A 542 -47.02 28.68 10.56
CA LYS A 542 -45.73 28.81 11.28
C LYS A 542 -45.56 27.89 12.49
N ASP A 543 -46.65 27.31 13.00
CA ASP A 543 -46.60 26.44 14.19
C ASP A 543 -46.29 24.98 13.84
N THR A 544 -46.57 24.55 12.61
CA THR A 544 -46.16 23.24 12.09
C THR A 544 -44.65 23.15 11.88
N ASP A 545 -44.01 24.24 11.47
CA ASP A 545 -42.56 24.28 11.23
C ASP A 545 -41.77 24.09 12.52
N GLN A 546 -42.17 24.67 13.66
CA GLN A 546 -41.40 24.48 14.90
C GLN A 546 -41.45 23.03 15.40
N ALA A 547 -42.62 22.38 15.37
CA ALA A 547 -42.76 20.98 15.77
C ALA A 547 -42.01 20.04 14.81
N VAL A 548 -42.12 20.26 13.49
CA VAL A 548 -41.39 19.49 12.47
C VAL A 548 -39.87 19.71 12.61
N THR A 549 -39.41 20.94 12.85
CA THR A 549 -37.99 21.27 13.02
C THR A 549 -37.40 20.60 14.27
N THR A 550 -38.11 20.64 15.41
CA THR A 550 -37.65 19.95 16.64
C THR A 550 -37.63 18.43 16.52
N VAL A 551 -38.59 17.83 15.81
CA VAL A 551 -38.61 16.39 15.56
C VAL A 551 -37.48 16.00 14.60
N THR A 552 -37.24 16.77 13.54
CA THR A 552 -36.13 16.52 12.61
C THR A 552 -34.75 16.68 13.25
N ASP A 553 -34.58 17.65 14.16
CA ASP A 553 -33.30 17.87 14.86
C ASP A 553 -32.99 16.74 15.85
N THR A 554 -34.01 16.26 16.57
CA THR A 554 -33.88 15.12 17.49
C THR A 554 -33.56 13.82 16.73
N SER A 555 -34.25 13.55 15.60
CA SER A 555 -33.96 12.39 14.75
C SER A 555 -32.58 12.46 14.09
N HIS A 556 -32.13 13.63 13.66
CA HIS A 556 -30.80 13.81 13.09
C HIS A 556 -29.70 13.63 14.14
N ARG A 557 -29.94 14.06 15.38
CA ARG A 557 -29.02 13.87 16.50
C ARG A 557 -28.90 12.41 16.91
N LEU A 558 -30.02 11.69 16.98
CA LEU A 558 -30.03 10.25 17.27
C LEU A 558 -29.31 9.44 16.18
N ALA A 559 -29.56 9.75 14.90
CA ALA A 559 -28.89 9.10 13.77
C ALA A 559 -27.37 9.29 13.83
N LYS A 560 -26.92 10.49 14.21
CA LYS A 560 -25.49 10.80 14.39
C LYS A 560 -24.85 9.99 15.52
N ILE A 561 -25.54 9.84 16.65
CA ILE A 561 -25.06 9.02 17.78
C ILE A 561 -24.95 7.55 17.36
N VAL A 562 -25.92 7.03 16.61
CA VAL A 562 -25.88 5.65 16.07
C VAL A 562 -24.66 5.47 15.15
N ASP A 563 -24.41 6.41 14.24
CA ASP A 563 -23.27 6.35 13.33
C ASP A 563 -21.92 6.42 14.07
N ASP A 564 -21.83 7.30 15.07
CA ASP A 564 -20.67 7.42 15.94
C ASP A 564 -20.38 6.09 16.70
N LEU A 565 -21.43 5.38 17.12
CA LEU A 565 -21.31 4.09 17.81
C LEU A 565 -20.87 2.95 16.88
N LYS A 566 -21.21 2.98 15.59
CA LYS A 566 -20.85 1.95 14.58
C LYS A 566 -19.33 1.77 14.44
N ASN A 567 -18.55 2.81 14.73
CA ASN A 567 -17.10 2.80 14.59
C ASN A 567 -16.34 3.24 15.85
N CYS A 568 -17.00 3.26 17.03
CA CYS A 568 -16.36 3.71 18.25
C CYS A 568 -15.45 2.65 18.90
N ASP A 569 -14.36 3.12 19.51
CA ASP A 569 -13.56 2.37 20.49
C ASP A 569 -13.94 2.77 21.93
N LYS A 570 -13.30 2.15 22.94
CA LYS A 570 -13.64 2.42 24.36
C LYS A 570 -13.49 3.90 24.71
N VAL A 571 -12.47 4.58 24.17
CA VAL A 571 -12.15 5.97 24.50
C VAL A 571 -13.21 6.90 23.91
N ARG A 572 -13.57 6.69 22.63
CA ARG A 572 -14.63 7.44 21.95
C ARG A 572 -15.98 7.20 22.62
N PHE A 573 -16.32 5.96 22.94
CA PHE A 573 -17.55 5.62 23.66
C PHE A 573 -17.68 6.37 24.98
N MET A 574 -16.60 6.41 25.78
CA MET A 574 -16.58 7.14 27.06
C MET A 574 -16.74 8.65 26.88
N LYS A 575 -16.22 9.21 25.78
CA LYS A 575 -16.40 10.63 25.43
C LYS A 575 -17.85 10.91 25.00
N LEU A 576 -18.46 10.04 24.18
CA LEU A 576 -19.87 10.11 23.79
C LEU A 576 -20.81 10.08 24.98
N CYS A 577 -20.53 9.23 25.98
CA CYS A 577 -21.27 9.19 27.24
C CYS A 577 -21.23 10.50 28.03
N GLY A 578 -20.18 11.30 27.87
CA GLY A 578 -20.07 12.62 28.51
C GLY A 578 -20.72 13.76 27.72
N GLN A 579 -21.07 13.52 26.45
CA GLN A 579 -21.55 14.55 25.51
C GLN A 579 -23.03 14.38 25.11
N SER A 580 -23.60 13.20 25.31
CA SER A 580 -24.97 12.86 24.89
C SER A 580 -25.87 12.52 26.08
N GLY A 581 -27.18 12.68 25.91
CA GLY A 581 -28.16 12.32 26.94
C GLY A 581 -28.19 10.81 27.19
N LYS A 582 -28.46 10.40 28.45
CA LYS A 582 -28.56 8.98 28.82
C LYS A 582 -29.63 8.24 28.00
N GLU A 583 -30.78 8.88 27.78
CA GLU A 583 -31.90 8.32 27.01
C GLU A 583 -31.57 8.20 25.51
N GLU A 584 -30.94 9.21 24.91
CA GLU A 584 -30.50 9.18 23.50
C GLU A 584 -29.50 8.05 23.24
N LEU A 585 -28.56 7.82 24.16
CA LEU A 585 -27.58 6.72 24.07
C LEU A 585 -28.23 5.35 24.26
N GLN A 586 -29.24 5.24 25.13
CA GLN A 586 -30.00 4.01 25.31
C GLN A 586 -30.76 3.65 24.02
N GLU A 587 -31.42 4.63 23.42
CA GLU A 587 -32.17 4.46 22.18
C GLU A 587 -31.24 4.14 21.00
N ALA A 588 -30.10 4.82 20.88
CA ALA A 588 -29.08 4.53 19.87
C ALA A 588 -28.49 3.11 20.00
N CYS A 589 -28.24 2.66 21.24
CA CYS A 589 -27.81 1.28 21.52
C CYS A 589 -28.87 0.25 21.10
N GLN A 590 -30.16 0.51 21.36
CA GLN A 590 -31.26 -0.38 20.93
C GLN A 590 -31.40 -0.45 19.40
N ILE A 591 -31.18 0.66 18.69
CA ILE A 591 -31.16 0.70 17.22
C ILE A 591 -30.02 -0.17 16.67
N LEU A 592 -28.83 -0.10 17.28
CA LEU A 592 -27.69 -0.95 16.92
C LEU A 592 -27.93 -2.43 17.20
N GLU A 593 -28.57 -2.76 18.33
CA GLU A 593 -28.93 -4.15 18.68
C GLU A 593 -29.95 -4.75 17.71
N SER A 594 -30.91 -3.93 17.25
CA SER A 594 -32.01 -4.33 16.37
C SER A 594 -31.70 -4.18 14.87
N SER A 595 -30.49 -3.73 14.50
CA SER A 595 -30.08 -3.56 13.10
C SER A 595 -30.12 -4.87 12.31
N ASN A 596 -30.49 -4.81 11.03
CA ASN A 596 -30.45 -5.97 10.12
C ASN A 596 -29.04 -6.27 9.58
N TYR A 597 -28.06 -5.40 9.82
CA TYR A 597 -26.68 -5.58 9.39
C TYR A 597 -25.86 -6.34 10.43
N GLU A 598 -25.20 -7.43 10.02
CA GLU A 598 -24.43 -8.31 10.92
C GLU A 598 -23.24 -7.58 11.57
N GLU A 599 -22.67 -6.59 10.89
CA GLU A 599 -21.58 -5.74 11.39
C GLU A 599 -22.03 -4.81 12.52
N ASP A 600 -23.21 -4.22 12.39
CA ASP A 600 -23.83 -3.38 13.43
C ASP A 600 -24.10 -4.21 14.70
N LYS A 601 -24.61 -5.44 14.55
CA LYS A 601 -24.79 -6.37 15.67
C LYS A 601 -23.46 -6.77 16.31
N LYS A 602 -22.43 -7.08 15.51
CA LYS A 602 -21.08 -7.39 16.03
C LYS A 602 -20.47 -6.19 16.76
N GLN A 603 -20.66 -4.98 16.25
CA GLN A 603 -20.23 -3.76 16.91
C GLN A 603 -21.01 -3.53 18.20
N PHE A 604 -22.32 -3.72 18.19
CA PHE A 604 -23.16 -3.70 19.39
C PHE A 604 -22.63 -4.68 20.44
N GLN A 605 -22.29 -5.93 20.07
CA GLN A 605 -21.70 -6.90 21.00
C GLN A 605 -20.37 -6.44 21.61
N LYS A 606 -19.57 -5.61 20.91
CA LYS A 606 -18.34 -5.04 21.46
C LYS A 606 -18.62 -3.90 22.45
N ILE A 607 -19.54 -3.00 22.11
CA ILE A 607 -19.88 -1.83 22.95
C ILE A 607 -20.82 -2.19 24.11
N LYS A 608 -21.50 -3.33 24.03
CA LYS A 608 -22.43 -3.85 25.03
C LYS A 608 -21.82 -3.87 26.43
N PHE A 609 -20.54 -4.21 26.56
CA PHE A 609 -19.81 -4.15 27.82
C PHE A 609 -19.67 -2.72 28.38
N TRP A 610 -19.33 -1.74 27.53
CA TRP A 610 -19.19 -0.33 27.97
C TRP A 610 -20.55 0.30 28.28
N ALA A 611 -21.59 -0.08 27.53
CA ALA A 611 -22.96 0.30 27.81
C ALA A 611 -23.45 -0.25 29.18
N TYR A 612 -23.03 -1.46 29.55
CA TYR A 612 -23.27 -2.01 30.90
C TYR A 612 -22.54 -1.23 32.00
N GLU A 613 -21.25 -0.91 31.79
CA GLU A 613 -20.44 -0.08 32.71
C GLU A 613 -21.10 1.30 32.99
N ARG A 614 -21.93 1.79 32.05
CA ARG A 614 -22.63 3.08 32.12
C ARG A 614 -24.13 3.00 32.40
N GLN A 615 -24.68 1.81 32.69
CA GLN A 615 -26.12 1.59 32.93
C GLN A 615 -27.02 2.08 31.77
N LEU A 616 -26.60 1.82 30.53
CA LEU A 616 -27.27 2.25 29.28
C LEU A 616 -28.08 1.13 28.60
N GLY A 617 -28.62 0.14 29.33
CA GLY A 617 -29.63 -0.78 28.76
C GLY A 617 -29.44 -2.28 29.00
N GLY A 618 -29.17 -2.69 30.23
CA GLY A 618 -29.48 -4.05 30.68
C GLY A 618 -28.83 -4.37 32.03
N GLU A 619 -29.54 -5.12 32.86
CA GLU A 619 -29.04 -5.49 34.19
C GLU A 619 -28.21 -6.78 34.09
N LEU A 620 -26.97 -6.74 34.58
CA LEU A 620 -26.27 -7.96 34.98
C LEU A 620 -27.05 -8.55 36.16
N LYS A 621 -27.66 -9.72 35.95
CA LYS A 621 -28.45 -10.40 36.97
C LYS A 621 -27.61 -11.49 37.63
N VAL A 622 -27.87 -11.69 38.93
CA VAL A 622 -27.45 -12.89 39.65
C VAL A 622 -27.95 -14.11 38.87
N GLY A 623 -27.06 -15.07 38.63
CA GLY A 623 -27.33 -16.28 37.84
C GLY A 623 -26.83 -16.26 36.39
N HIS A 624 -26.36 -15.12 35.87
CA HIS A 624 -25.65 -15.09 34.58
C HIS A 624 -24.31 -15.81 34.66
N LEU A 625 -23.94 -16.54 33.60
CA LEU A 625 -22.65 -17.20 33.47
C LEU A 625 -21.65 -16.29 32.75
N ILE A 626 -20.40 -16.27 33.18
CA ILE A 626 -19.35 -15.41 32.62
C ILE A 626 -18.04 -16.18 32.39
N LYS A 627 -17.24 -15.75 31.39
CA LYS A 627 -15.85 -16.16 31.16
C LYS A 627 -14.93 -15.01 31.52
N LEU A 628 -13.81 -15.27 32.19
CA LEU A 628 -12.81 -14.26 32.59
C LEU A 628 -11.59 -14.29 31.66
N LYS A 629 -10.99 -13.12 31.41
CA LYS A 629 -9.80 -12.97 30.55
C LYS A 629 -8.61 -13.75 31.09
N GLY A 630 -7.92 -14.47 30.21
CA GLY A 630 -6.68 -15.19 30.54
C GLY A 630 -6.87 -16.56 31.22
N GLY A 631 -8.09 -17.09 31.25
CA GLY A 631 -8.33 -18.48 31.67
C GLY A 631 -8.09 -19.46 30.53
N ASP A 632 -7.44 -20.59 30.82
CA ASP A 632 -7.18 -21.66 29.85
C ASP A 632 -8.45 -22.10 29.11
N ASP A 633 -8.31 -22.34 27.80
CA ASP A 633 -9.40 -22.55 26.82
C ASP A 633 -10.12 -23.90 26.94
N SER A 634 -9.98 -24.57 28.08
CA SER A 634 -10.80 -25.73 28.42
C SER A 634 -12.24 -25.28 28.68
N SER A 635 -13.20 -26.07 28.21
CA SER A 635 -14.65 -25.84 28.25
C SER A 635 -15.28 -25.76 29.66
N PHE A 636 -14.47 -25.61 30.72
CA PHE A 636 -14.88 -25.72 32.13
C PHE A 636 -14.49 -24.52 33.02
N ASN A 637 -14.26 -23.34 32.44
CA ASN A 637 -13.97 -22.10 33.18
C ASN A 637 -15.11 -21.06 33.11
N THR A 638 -16.35 -21.51 33.23
CA THR A 638 -17.52 -20.64 33.39
C THR A 638 -17.79 -20.35 34.87
N TRP A 639 -18.13 -19.11 35.17
CA TRP A 639 -18.43 -18.62 36.51
C TRP A 639 -19.84 -18.06 36.57
N GLU A 640 -20.61 -18.38 37.61
CA GLU A 640 -21.96 -17.83 37.82
C GLU A 640 -21.88 -16.60 38.72
N ILE A 641 -22.53 -15.50 38.33
CA ILE A 641 -22.62 -14.29 39.15
C ILE A 641 -23.53 -14.57 40.34
N LYS A 642 -23.03 -14.38 41.55
CA LYS A 642 -23.77 -14.53 42.81
C LYS A 642 -24.22 -13.20 43.41
N SER A 643 -23.44 -12.14 43.24
CA SER A 643 -23.86 -10.78 43.57
C SER A 643 -23.16 -9.74 42.69
N VAL A 644 -23.83 -8.60 42.54
CA VAL A 644 -23.35 -7.46 41.76
C VAL A 644 -23.16 -6.28 42.71
N GLU A 645 -21.94 -5.78 42.80
CA GLU A 645 -21.59 -4.58 43.54
C GLU A 645 -21.06 -3.53 42.55
N SER A 646 -21.16 -2.25 42.88
CA SER A 646 -20.93 -1.10 41.98
C SER A 646 -19.84 -1.26 40.91
N GLU A 647 -18.65 -1.75 41.26
CA GLU A 647 -17.55 -2.02 40.32
C GLU A 647 -17.01 -3.46 40.36
N ARG A 648 -17.66 -4.36 41.10
CA ARG A 648 -17.14 -5.71 41.34
C ARG A 648 -18.25 -6.76 41.30
N LEU A 649 -17.90 -7.93 40.79
CA LEU A 649 -18.77 -9.10 40.76
C LEU A 649 -18.25 -10.14 41.74
N TRP A 650 -19.15 -10.74 42.50
CA TRP A 650 -18.88 -12.01 43.19
C TRP A 650 -19.34 -13.14 42.30
N VAL A 651 -18.40 -14.00 41.93
CA VAL A 651 -18.65 -15.09 40.99
C VAL A 651 -18.21 -16.43 41.59
N GLU A 652 -18.95 -17.49 41.28
CA GLU A 652 -18.67 -18.86 41.75
C GLU A 652 -18.45 -19.78 40.53
N ARG A 653 -17.44 -20.63 40.59
CA ARG A 653 -17.10 -21.53 39.48
C ARG A 653 -18.16 -22.62 39.28
N THR A 654 -18.60 -22.85 38.04
CA THR A 654 -19.61 -23.87 37.72
C THR A 654 -19.01 -25.12 37.08
N GLY A 655 -19.01 -26.27 37.77
CA GLY A 655 -18.57 -27.56 37.22
C GLY A 655 -18.71 -28.74 38.19
N ARG A 656 -19.01 -29.95 37.70
CA ARG A 656 -19.34 -31.16 38.50
C ARG A 656 -18.18 -31.79 39.30
N ARG A 657 -16.95 -31.22 39.27
CA ARG A 657 -15.75 -31.92 39.79
C ARG A 657 -14.65 -31.03 40.37
N VAL A 658 -14.98 -29.85 40.87
CA VAL A 658 -14.02 -28.95 41.55
C VAL A 658 -14.67 -28.40 42.81
N GLU A 659 -13.90 -28.23 43.89
CA GLU A 659 -14.35 -27.56 45.11
C GLU A 659 -14.97 -26.18 44.76
N PRO A 660 -16.03 -25.74 45.45
CA PRO A 660 -16.66 -24.45 45.19
C PRO A 660 -15.68 -23.31 45.42
N GLU A 661 -15.27 -22.66 44.34
CA GLU A 661 -14.35 -21.51 44.35
C GLU A 661 -15.15 -20.24 44.08
N THR A 662 -15.20 -19.34 45.06
CA THR A 662 -15.77 -18.00 44.91
C THR A 662 -14.67 -16.96 44.77
N ARG A 663 -14.79 -16.09 43.76
CA ARG A 663 -13.83 -15.01 43.51
C ARG A 663 -14.53 -13.68 43.33
N ARG A 664 -13.89 -12.61 43.82
CA ARG A 664 -14.29 -11.23 43.53
C ARG A 664 -13.49 -10.74 42.31
N VAL A 665 -14.19 -10.32 41.26
CA VAL A 665 -13.59 -9.91 39.99
C VAL A 665 -14.04 -8.51 39.61
N LYS A 666 -13.18 -7.76 38.93
CA LYS A 666 -13.60 -6.47 38.35
C LYS A 666 -14.40 -6.73 37.08
N PHE A 667 -15.32 -5.84 36.75
CA PHE A 667 -16.02 -5.90 35.46
C PHE A 667 -15.04 -5.95 34.28
N SER A 668 -13.92 -5.24 34.35
CA SER A 668 -12.88 -5.20 33.31
C SER A 668 -12.30 -6.57 32.92
N ASP A 669 -12.40 -7.53 33.83
CA ASP A 669 -11.78 -8.85 33.73
C ASP A 669 -12.73 -9.88 33.09
N VAL A 670 -13.99 -9.49 32.86
CA VAL A 670 -15.00 -10.32 32.17
C VAL A 670 -14.78 -10.25 30.66
N GLU A 671 -14.66 -11.42 30.04
CA GLU A 671 -14.44 -11.60 28.59
C GLU A 671 -15.76 -11.85 27.84
N LYS A 672 -16.64 -12.67 28.41
CA LYS A 672 -17.92 -13.05 27.77
C LYS A 672 -19.00 -13.32 28.82
N ILE A 673 -20.26 -13.01 28.51
CA ILE A 673 -21.44 -13.32 29.34
C ILE A 673 -22.34 -14.27 28.54
N TYR A 674 -22.81 -15.32 29.20
CA TYR A 674 -23.79 -16.26 28.68
C TYR A 674 -25.08 -16.09 29.49
N THR A 675 -26.17 -15.79 28.80
CA THR A 675 -27.51 -15.86 29.38
C THR A 675 -27.88 -17.33 29.54
N LYS A 676 -28.27 -17.73 30.75
CA LYS A 676 -28.92 -19.03 30.98
C LYS A 676 -30.22 -19.00 30.17
N SER A 677 -30.34 -19.83 29.13
CA SER A 677 -31.60 -20.04 28.41
C SER A 677 -32.61 -20.71 29.31
#